data_AF-A0A409VL84-F1
#
_entry.id   AF-A0A409VL84-F1
#
_cell.length_a   1.000
_cell.length_b   1.000
_cell.length_c   1.000
_cell.angle_alpha   90.00
_cell.angle_beta   90.00
_cell.angle_gamma   90.00
#
_symmetry.space_group_name_H-M   'P 1'
#
loop_
_entity.id
_entity.type
_entity.pdbx_description
1 polymer ?
#
loop_
_entity_poly.entity_id
_entity_poly.type
_entity_poly.pdbx_seq_one_letter_code
_entity_poly.pdbx_strand_id
1 'polypeptide(L)'
;MNKFATLAIFVLSAISHTFGAIGPVADLFIGNADVAPDGFTRPAVLAGTSATALTTIGPLIRGTKGDTFRLNVIDNLGDTRMLRTTAIARTAWADGPVGATQCPIVPGESFEYEFSSTTQSGTFWYHSHHSTQYCDGLRGAMVVYDPEDPHLDLYDFDDENTVITLADWYHVLAPVAGGAPRPASTLINGVGRYLDGPTVPLAVINVEQNKRYRFRLANIACSPNYVFSIDGHSLNIIEVETVNVVPYSVTSIQIFAGQRYSFVLNTNQPIDNYWIRANPNLGTRGHDGGLNSAILRYVGAPVADPTTTNDGATNPMAEGNIVPLDPGAPGVPSPGAADVNLNLAIGFSGGQFSVNGAVFHPPTTLPVLLQIINGVPPSSLLPAGSVIPLPPNQVIELSMPGGSAGSPHPIHLHGHTFDVVRVAGSSVYNYVNPPKRDVVNIGGAGDNVTIRFTTDNPGPWIMHCHIDWHFENGLSVVFAEDTTTVATMDPPTFVLSVVLGSFGAIGPVANVYIGNKDVAPDGFTRPAVLAGTSATDLTTIGPLIVGNKGDTFRLNVIDQLTDTRMLRTTAIHWHGFFQAGTNWADGPVGVSQCPIVPGESFEYEFQAHNQAGTFWYHSHHSTQYCDGLRGAMVVYDPADPHLPLYDIDNESTVITLADWYHVLAPVAGGAPRPQSTLINGIGRYPQGPTVPLAVINVERNKRYRFRVVNIACSPNYRFSIDGHSLTIIEIETVNVQPYTVTSIQIFAGQRYSFVLNTNMPVDNYWIRANPNNGNRGHDGGLNSAILRYDGAPIQDPTTIDNGGSPMIEGNLTPLVSTPAPGIPQPGAADVNLNLRISLSGGVFSVNNFTFHPPTLPVLLQIMNGAPATSLLPAGSVYELPPNKVIEISMPGGSPGSPHPIHLHGHTFDVVRVAGSSQYNYNNPPKRDVVNIGGAGDNVTIRFMTDNAGPWIMHCHIDWHFENGLSVVFAEDMATVATMDPPAHWDDLCPTYAAFGPEFPPA
;
A
#
# COMPACT_ATOMS: atom_id res chain seq x y z
N MET A 1 16.79 30.10 -27.08
CA MET A 1 17.07 30.73 -28.39
C MET A 1 17.41 29.62 -29.38
N ASN A 2 16.73 29.65 -30.52
CA ASN A 2 16.52 28.61 -31.53
C ASN A 2 17.76 27.82 -32.01
N LYS A 3 17.63 26.49 -32.02
CA LYS A 3 17.96 25.58 -33.14
C LYS A 3 17.26 24.22 -32.95
N PHE A 4 15.95 24.19 -33.17
CA PHE A 4 15.21 22.97 -33.50
C PHE A 4 14.76 23.10 -34.95
N ALA A 5 15.35 22.31 -35.84
CA ALA A 5 14.77 21.95 -37.14
C ALA A 5 15.65 20.90 -37.85
N THR A 6 15.07 19.69 -37.95
CA THR A 6 15.14 18.80 -39.12
C THR A 6 16.38 17.90 -39.26
N LEU A 7 16.24 16.63 -38.87
CA LEU A 7 16.71 15.52 -39.72
C LEU A 7 15.81 14.27 -39.59
N ALA A 8 15.15 14.00 -40.71
CA ALA A 8 14.58 12.76 -41.22
C ALA A 8 14.32 11.57 -40.28
N ILE A 9 13.04 11.28 -40.14
CA ILE A 9 12.46 9.94 -39.97
C ILE A 9 13.05 8.99 -41.02
N PHE A 10 13.87 8.04 -40.59
CA PHE A 10 14.00 6.74 -41.23
C PHE A 10 13.54 5.68 -40.23
N VAL A 11 12.31 5.19 -40.46
CA VAL A 11 11.79 3.99 -39.82
C VAL A 11 12.62 2.81 -40.34
N LEU A 12 13.60 2.37 -39.55
CA LEU A 12 14.06 0.99 -39.56
C LEU A 12 13.39 0.31 -38.36
N SER A 13 12.26 -0.34 -38.63
CA SER A 13 11.69 -1.34 -37.74
C SER A 13 12.62 -2.57 -37.71
N ALA A 14 13.76 -2.44 -37.03
CA ALA A 14 14.48 -3.58 -36.49
C ALA A 14 13.95 -3.75 -35.07
N ILE A 15 13.38 -4.93 -34.79
CA ILE A 15 12.92 -5.30 -33.45
C ILE A 15 14.14 -5.26 -32.54
N SER A 16 14.40 -4.13 -31.87
CA SER A 16 15.24 -4.10 -30.69
C SER A 16 14.38 -4.69 -29.58
N HIS A 17 14.68 -5.92 -29.18
CA HIS A 17 14.07 -6.50 -27.98
C HIS A 17 14.65 -5.79 -26.75
N THR A 18 14.26 -4.53 -26.55
CA THR A 18 14.46 -3.79 -25.31
C THR A 18 13.29 -4.13 -24.41
N PHE A 19 13.55 -4.71 -23.24
CA PHE A 19 12.54 -4.79 -22.18
C PHE A 19 12.12 -3.36 -21.82
N GLY A 20 10.82 -3.12 -21.58
CA GLY A 20 10.35 -1.80 -21.17
C GLY A 20 11.10 -1.30 -19.93
N ALA A 21 11.30 0.01 -19.80
CA ALA A 21 11.96 0.59 -18.63
C ALA A 21 10.95 1.34 -17.74
N ILE A 22 11.11 1.20 -16.43
CA ILE A 22 10.33 1.93 -15.42
C ILE A 22 11.25 2.79 -14.55
N GLY A 23 10.71 3.92 -14.08
CA GLY A 23 11.45 4.87 -13.25
C GLY A 23 11.56 4.42 -11.78
N PRO A 24 12.12 5.27 -10.91
CA PRO A 24 12.29 4.96 -9.49
C PRO A 24 10.96 4.84 -8.73
N VAL A 25 9.88 5.47 -9.21
CA VAL A 25 8.53 5.33 -8.65
C VAL A 25 7.64 4.67 -9.70
N ALA A 26 7.20 3.43 -9.44
CA ALA A 26 6.44 2.66 -10.42
C ALA A 26 5.70 1.47 -9.78
N ASP A 27 4.65 1.03 -10.46
CA ASP A 27 4.03 -0.27 -10.22
C ASP A 27 4.76 -1.38 -11.00
N LEU A 28 4.99 -2.53 -10.36
CA LEU A 28 5.53 -3.74 -10.97
C LEU A 28 4.50 -4.86 -10.83
N PHE A 29 3.93 -5.30 -11.95
CA PHE A 29 2.86 -6.30 -11.96
C PHE A 29 3.46 -7.69 -12.15
N ILE A 30 3.13 -8.61 -11.26
CA ILE A 30 3.46 -10.04 -11.38
C ILE A 30 2.24 -10.77 -11.93
N GLY A 31 2.43 -11.69 -12.87
CA GLY A 31 1.34 -12.54 -13.35
C GLY A 31 1.82 -13.76 -14.12
N ASN A 32 0.85 -14.59 -14.52
CA ASN A 32 1.10 -15.77 -15.36
C ASN A 32 0.91 -15.43 -16.84
N ALA A 33 1.85 -15.85 -17.68
CA ALA A 33 1.70 -15.80 -19.13
C ALA A 33 2.38 -16.97 -19.84
N ASP A 34 1.81 -17.41 -20.95
CA ASP A 34 2.46 -18.34 -21.86
C ASP A 34 3.47 -17.60 -22.73
N VAL A 35 4.73 -18.03 -22.68
CA VAL A 35 5.82 -17.45 -23.47
C VAL A 35 6.65 -18.52 -24.15
N ALA A 36 7.24 -18.17 -25.29
CA ALA A 36 8.04 -19.07 -26.13
C ALA A 36 9.38 -18.43 -26.54
N PRO A 37 10.25 -18.04 -25.59
CA PRO A 37 11.47 -17.28 -25.87
C PRO A 37 12.50 -18.05 -26.69
N ASP A 38 12.39 -19.38 -26.74
CA ASP A 38 13.21 -20.29 -27.54
C ASP A 38 12.43 -21.08 -28.60
N GLY A 39 11.16 -20.69 -28.82
CA GLY A 39 10.24 -21.36 -29.72
C GLY A 39 9.41 -22.48 -29.08
N PHE A 40 9.64 -22.82 -27.81
CA PHE A 40 8.79 -23.73 -27.04
C PHE A 40 7.88 -22.95 -26.08
N THR A 41 6.57 -23.00 -26.30
CA THR A 41 5.58 -22.33 -25.45
C THR A 41 5.41 -23.07 -24.12
N ARG A 42 5.51 -22.33 -23.01
CA ARG A 42 5.09 -22.79 -21.68
C ARG A 42 4.56 -21.64 -20.83
N PRO A 43 3.77 -21.93 -19.78
CA PRO A 43 3.45 -20.93 -18.77
C PRO A 43 4.69 -20.55 -17.97
N ALA A 44 4.74 -19.28 -17.58
CA ALA A 44 5.79 -18.69 -16.76
C ALA A 44 5.19 -17.65 -15.81
N VAL A 45 5.88 -17.44 -14.68
CA VAL A 45 5.61 -16.33 -13.75
C VAL A 45 6.49 -15.17 -14.19
N LEU A 46 5.89 -14.06 -14.60
CA LEU A 46 6.58 -12.94 -15.23
C LEU A 46 6.27 -11.62 -14.52
N ALA A 47 7.14 -10.64 -14.73
CA ALA A 47 6.92 -9.25 -14.31
C ALA A 47 6.66 -8.35 -15.52
N GLY A 48 5.91 -7.28 -15.31
CA GLY A 48 5.55 -6.33 -16.36
C GLY A 48 5.14 -4.96 -15.85
N THR A 49 4.94 -4.04 -16.78
CA THR A 49 4.48 -2.65 -16.52
C THR A 49 2.96 -2.55 -16.34
N SER A 50 2.23 -3.63 -16.63
CA SER A 50 0.81 -3.80 -16.36
C SER A 50 0.48 -5.29 -16.30
N ALA A 51 -0.70 -5.64 -15.79
CA ALA A 51 -1.20 -7.03 -15.78
C ALA A 51 -1.28 -7.68 -17.19
N THR A 52 -1.27 -6.89 -18.26
CA THR A 52 -1.33 -7.38 -19.65
C THR A 52 -0.01 -7.23 -20.42
N ALA A 53 1.00 -6.60 -19.82
CA ALA A 53 2.29 -6.30 -20.45
C ALA A 53 3.44 -7.02 -19.74
N LEU A 54 3.31 -8.34 -19.61
CA LEU A 54 4.31 -9.22 -18.99
C LEU A 54 5.38 -9.65 -20.00
N THR A 55 6.65 -9.71 -19.57
CA THR A 55 7.78 -10.04 -20.45
C THR A 55 8.69 -11.13 -19.86
N THR A 56 9.36 -11.91 -20.71
CA THR A 56 10.20 -13.05 -20.29
C THR A 56 11.33 -12.66 -19.32
N ILE A 57 11.90 -11.47 -19.51
CA ILE A 57 12.66 -10.76 -18.48
C ILE A 57 11.82 -9.53 -18.15
N GLY A 58 11.63 -9.25 -16.86
CA GLY A 58 10.84 -8.11 -16.41
C GLY A 58 11.41 -6.76 -16.87
N PRO A 59 10.63 -5.67 -16.72
CA PRO A 59 11.07 -4.34 -17.12
C PRO A 59 12.37 -3.92 -16.41
N LEU A 60 13.21 -3.17 -17.11
CA LEU A 60 14.39 -2.55 -16.51
C LEU A 60 13.93 -1.47 -15.51
N ILE A 61 14.29 -1.63 -14.24
CA ILE A 61 14.13 -0.55 -13.26
C ILE A 61 15.33 0.39 -13.40
N ARG A 62 15.09 1.69 -13.60
CA ARG A 62 16.18 2.67 -13.68
C ARG A 62 15.96 3.86 -12.76
N GLY A 63 17.07 4.34 -12.22
CA GLY A 63 17.13 5.61 -11.51
C GLY A 63 18.57 6.13 -11.49
N THR A 64 18.78 7.20 -10.73
CA THR A 64 20.07 7.87 -10.57
C THR A 64 20.45 7.85 -9.10
N LYS A 65 21.74 7.78 -8.80
CA LYS A 65 22.27 7.83 -7.42
C LYS A 65 21.70 9.05 -6.68
N GLY A 66 21.11 8.81 -5.52
CA GLY A 66 20.38 9.81 -4.75
C GLY A 66 18.86 9.75 -4.90
N ASP A 67 18.34 9.00 -5.88
CA ASP A 67 16.91 8.75 -6.00
C ASP A 67 16.41 7.85 -4.86
N THR A 68 15.18 8.11 -4.42
CA THR A 68 14.38 7.18 -3.62
C THR A 68 13.50 6.36 -4.55
N PHE A 69 13.66 5.05 -4.48
CA PHE A 69 12.85 4.08 -5.19
C PHE A 69 11.61 3.74 -4.36
N ARG A 70 10.44 3.74 -5.02
CA ARG A 70 9.14 3.29 -4.49
C ARG A 70 8.49 2.37 -5.53
N LEU A 71 8.65 1.08 -5.31
CA LEU A 71 8.19 0.06 -6.24
C LEU A 71 7.01 -0.68 -5.62
N ASN A 72 5.81 -0.40 -6.10
CA ASN A 72 4.61 -1.10 -5.68
C ASN A 72 4.47 -2.39 -6.48
N VAL A 73 4.82 -3.51 -5.84
CA VAL A 73 4.78 -4.84 -6.45
C VAL A 73 3.39 -5.42 -6.26
N ILE A 74 2.67 -5.64 -7.35
CA ILE A 74 1.27 -6.10 -7.37
C ILE A 74 1.24 -7.55 -7.83
N ASP A 75 0.80 -8.47 -6.97
CA ASP A 75 0.69 -9.90 -7.30
C ASP A 75 -0.67 -10.22 -7.95
N ASN A 76 -0.72 -10.37 -9.27
CA ASN A 76 -1.92 -10.80 -10.01
C ASN A 76 -1.94 -12.29 -10.36
N LEU A 77 -1.25 -13.14 -9.59
CA LEU A 77 -1.27 -14.58 -9.84
C LEU A 77 -2.66 -15.19 -9.55
N GLY A 78 -3.38 -15.58 -10.61
CA GLY A 78 -4.75 -16.11 -10.52
C GLY A 78 -4.89 -17.64 -10.50
N ASP A 79 -3.81 -18.43 -10.50
CA ASP A 79 -3.84 -19.91 -10.60
C ASP A 79 -3.17 -20.60 -9.41
N THR A 80 -3.73 -21.72 -8.94
CA THR A 80 -3.19 -22.56 -7.85
C THR A 80 -1.98 -23.41 -8.26
N ARG A 81 -1.56 -23.36 -9.54
CA ARG A 81 -0.46 -24.18 -10.08
C ARG A 81 0.95 -23.63 -9.84
N MET A 82 1.11 -22.32 -9.67
CA MET A 82 2.41 -21.66 -9.39
C MET A 82 2.15 -20.42 -8.52
N LEU A 83 2.51 -20.50 -7.24
CA LEU A 83 2.19 -19.49 -6.22
C LEU A 83 3.44 -18.70 -5.76
N ARG A 84 3.32 -17.37 -5.78
CA ARG A 84 3.91 -16.32 -4.90
C ARG A 84 5.36 -15.78 -5.06
N THR A 85 5.45 -14.52 -5.50
CA THR A 85 6.11 -13.25 -5.01
C THR A 85 7.63 -12.96 -4.95
N THR A 86 7.99 -11.70 -5.30
CA THR A 86 9.33 -11.07 -5.44
C THR A 86 9.78 -10.08 -4.36
N ALA A 87 11.09 -9.78 -4.32
CA ALA A 87 11.77 -8.89 -3.37
C ALA A 87 12.89 -8.01 -4.00
N ILE A 88 13.09 -6.75 -3.52
CA ILE A 88 14.19 -5.82 -3.92
C ILE A 88 14.63 -4.89 -2.75
N ALA A 89 15.92 -4.94 -2.40
CA ALA A 89 16.53 -4.53 -1.13
C ALA A 89 16.98 -3.06 -0.90
N ARG A 90 17.14 -2.70 0.39
CA ARG A 90 18.43 -2.36 1.05
C ARG A 90 18.26 -2.08 2.56
N THR A 91 17.06 -1.70 2.98
CA THR A 91 16.65 -1.74 4.39
C THR A 91 16.17 -3.15 4.70
N ALA A 92 16.29 -3.62 5.94
CA ALA A 92 15.75 -4.93 6.34
C ALA A 92 14.27 -5.09 5.96
N TRP A 93 13.56 -3.97 5.85
CA TRP A 93 12.14 -3.85 5.50
C TRP A 93 11.83 -4.01 4.01
N ALA A 94 12.78 -3.69 3.14
CA ALA A 94 12.67 -3.83 1.69
C ALA A 94 13.46 -5.04 1.16
N ASP A 95 14.23 -5.75 1.99
CA ASP A 95 15.12 -6.83 1.54
C ASP A 95 14.38 -7.94 0.79
N GLY A 96 13.34 -8.47 1.44
CA GLY A 96 12.30 -9.34 0.92
C GLY A 96 12.47 -10.88 0.80
N PRO A 97 13.54 -11.51 1.30
CA PRO A 97 13.57 -12.95 1.54
C PRO A 97 12.50 -13.45 2.52
N VAL A 98 11.73 -14.45 2.08
CA VAL A 98 10.65 -15.05 2.89
C VAL A 98 11.24 -15.77 4.11
N GLY A 99 10.72 -15.41 5.29
CA GLY A 99 11.13 -16.01 6.56
C GLY A 99 12.39 -15.40 7.18
N ALA A 100 13.15 -14.57 6.47
CA ALA A 100 14.21 -13.75 7.06
C ALA A 100 13.70 -12.35 7.37
N THR A 101 13.28 -11.60 6.36
CA THR A 101 12.92 -10.19 6.47
C THR A 101 11.43 -9.93 6.26
N GLN A 102 10.74 -10.74 5.45
CA GLN A 102 9.32 -10.51 5.17
C GLN A 102 8.48 -11.80 5.07
N CYS A 103 7.15 -11.62 5.10
CA CYS A 103 6.18 -12.61 4.65
C CYS A 103 6.01 -12.52 3.12
N PRO A 104 5.61 -13.60 2.43
CA PRO A 104 5.31 -13.54 1.00
C PRO A 104 4.15 -12.58 0.73
N ILE A 105 4.20 -11.85 -0.38
CA ILE A 105 3.05 -11.07 -0.85
C ILE A 105 1.97 -12.10 -1.25
N VAL A 106 0.70 -11.84 -0.95
CA VAL A 106 -0.38 -12.81 -1.25
C VAL A 106 -0.96 -12.47 -2.61
N PRO A 107 -1.37 -13.45 -3.44
CA PRO A 107 -2.00 -13.14 -4.71
C PRO A 107 -3.26 -12.29 -4.51
N GLY A 108 -3.38 -11.22 -5.28
CA GLY A 108 -4.40 -10.17 -5.15
C GLY A 108 -3.96 -8.99 -4.29
N GLU A 109 -2.85 -9.10 -3.56
CA GLU A 109 -2.29 -8.03 -2.74
C GLU A 109 -1.15 -7.30 -3.45
N SER A 110 -0.75 -6.15 -2.90
CA SER A 110 0.46 -5.45 -3.30
C SER A 110 1.35 -5.15 -2.11
N PHE A 111 2.62 -4.86 -2.38
CA PHE A 111 3.57 -4.40 -1.37
C PHE A 111 4.49 -3.35 -1.98
N GLU A 112 4.63 -2.22 -1.30
CA GLU A 112 5.54 -1.16 -1.72
C GLU A 112 6.93 -1.38 -1.12
N TYR A 113 7.91 -1.53 -1.98
CA TYR A 113 9.33 -1.48 -1.62
C TYR A 113 9.81 -0.04 -1.69
N GLU A 114 10.16 0.55 -0.54
CA GLU A 114 10.83 1.85 -0.48
C GLU A 114 12.31 1.67 -0.06
N PHE A 115 13.22 2.18 -0.89
CA PHE A 115 14.66 2.24 -0.57
C PHE A 115 15.34 3.41 -1.26
N SER A 116 16.41 3.94 -0.67
CA SER A 116 17.17 5.05 -1.26
C SER A 116 18.52 4.60 -1.81
N SER A 117 18.91 5.18 -2.94
CA SER A 117 20.19 4.94 -3.59
C SER A 117 21.25 6.00 -3.25
N THR A 118 21.19 6.55 -2.03
CA THR A 118 22.05 7.67 -1.61
C THR A 118 23.55 7.34 -1.65
N THR A 119 23.91 6.08 -1.40
CA THR A 119 25.31 5.63 -1.34
C THR A 119 25.68 4.62 -2.42
N GLN A 120 24.72 4.14 -3.20
CA GLN A 120 24.91 3.07 -4.17
C GLN A 120 24.49 3.46 -5.57
N SER A 121 25.31 3.04 -6.53
CA SER A 121 25.10 3.16 -7.97
C SER A 121 25.66 1.89 -8.65
N GLY A 122 25.31 1.65 -9.91
CA GLY A 122 25.79 0.53 -10.69
C GLY A 122 24.69 -0.41 -11.18
N THR A 123 25.08 -1.65 -11.47
CA THR A 123 24.21 -2.68 -12.02
C THR A 123 23.67 -3.61 -10.93
N PHE A 124 22.36 -3.72 -10.86
CA PHE A 124 21.57 -4.55 -9.95
C PHE A 124 20.57 -5.40 -10.75
N TRP A 125 19.78 -6.18 -10.03
CA TRP A 125 18.71 -6.98 -10.60
C TRP A 125 17.71 -7.36 -9.51
N TYR A 126 16.57 -7.90 -9.91
CA TYR A 126 15.51 -8.30 -9.00
C TYR A 126 14.96 -9.67 -9.38
N HIS A 127 14.51 -10.43 -8.39
CA HIS A 127 13.90 -11.75 -8.59
C HIS A 127 13.04 -12.18 -7.40
N SER A 128 12.40 -13.34 -7.53
CA SER A 128 11.67 -13.98 -6.43
C SER A 128 12.57 -14.72 -5.45
N HIS A 129 12.33 -14.50 -4.16
CA HIS A 129 12.91 -15.27 -3.05
C HIS A 129 11.86 -16.19 -2.38
N HIS A 130 10.85 -16.60 -3.14
CA HIS A 130 9.84 -17.53 -2.65
C HIS A 130 9.73 -18.73 -3.59
N SER A 131 10.11 -19.90 -3.07
CA SER A 131 10.12 -21.14 -3.84
C SER A 131 10.98 -21.01 -5.10
N THR A 132 10.65 -21.77 -6.14
CA THR A 132 11.39 -21.83 -7.40
C THR A 132 10.87 -20.88 -8.49
N GLN A 133 10.10 -19.85 -8.10
CA GLN A 133 9.51 -18.90 -9.03
C GLN A 133 10.52 -18.15 -9.88
N TYR A 134 11.69 -17.89 -9.31
CA TYR A 134 12.81 -17.31 -10.01
C TYR A 134 13.20 -18.17 -11.24
N CYS A 135 13.25 -19.49 -11.09
CA CYS A 135 13.47 -20.44 -12.19
C CYS A 135 12.31 -20.50 -13.19
N ASP A 136 11.08 -20.19 -12.75
CA ASP A 136 9.90 -20.17 -13.61
C ASP A 136 9.75 -18.89 -14.44
N GLY A 137 10.54 -17.85 -14.17
CA GLY A 137 10.67 -16.67 -15.04
C GLY A 137 10.71 -15.33 -14.33
N LEU A 138 10.47 -15.28 -13.02
CA LEU A 138 10.23 -14.02 -12.31
C LEU A 138 11.54 -13.33 -11.91
N ARG A 139 12.08 -12.52 -12.84
CA ARG A 139 13.37 -11.81 -12.72
C ARG A 139 13.48 -10.62 -13.68
N GLY A 140 14.28 -9.63 -13.35
CA GLY A 140 14.62 -8.51 -14.23
C GLY A 140 15.86 -7.75 -13.77
N ALA A 141 16.30 -6.77 -14.56
CA ALA A 141 17.49 -5.96 -14.27
C ALA A 141 17.13 -4.61 -13.64
N MET A 142 18.08 -4.04 -12.89
CA MET A 142 17.98 -2.70 -12.35
C MET A 142 19.30 -1.95 -12.55
N VAL A 143 19.24 -0.68 -12.92
CA VAL A 143 20.43 0.16 -13.08
C VAL A 143 20.24 1.48 -12.35
N VAL A 144 21.21 1.82 -11.51
CA VAL A 144 21.29 3.12 -10.84
C VAL A 144 22.48 3.86 -11.43
N TYR A 145 22.23 4.88 -12.23
CA TYR A 145 23.29 5.66 -12.90
C TYR A 145 24.00 6.57 -11.89
N ASP A 146 25.33 6.67 -11.96
CA ASP A 146 26.12 7.58 -11.13
C ASP A 146 26.47 8.85 -11.93
N PRO A 147 25.95 10.03 -11.57
CA PRO A 147 26.36 11.29 -12.20
C PRO A 147 27.84 11.61 -11.99
N GLU A 148 28.46 11.03 -10.96
CA GLU A 148 29.85 11.23 -10.57
C GLU A 148 30.71 9.99 -10.88
N ASP A 149 30.32 9.19 -11.87
CA ASP A 149 31.06 7.99 -12.28
C ASP A 149 32.54 8.32 -12.58
N PRO A 150 33.51 7.73 -11.84
CA PRO A 150 34.93 7.96 -12.07
C PRO A 150 35.43 7.49 -13.44
N HIS A 151 34.65 6.68 -14.16
CA HIS A 151 34.95 6.16 -15.49
C HIS A 151 34.20 6.85 -16.63
N LEU A 152 33.48 7.95 -16.37
CA LEU A 152 32.65 8.63 -17.38
C LEU A 152 33.42 8.95 -18.68
N ASP A 153 34.70 9.32 -18.57
CA ASP A 153 35.56 9.63 -19.73
C ASP A 153 35.94 8.41 -20.58
N LEU A 154 35.68 7.18 -20.13
CA LEU A 154 36.04 5.95 -20.82
C LEU A 154 35.01 5.48 -21.85
N TYR A 155 33.77 5.98 -21.79
CA TYR A 155 32.70 5.57 -22.68
C TYR A 155 31.93 6.78 -23.26
N ASP A 156 31.21 6.54 -24.36
CA ASP A 156 30.37 7.54 -25.02
C ASP A 156 28.86 7.29 -24.78
N PHE A 157 28.49 6.03 -24.49
CA PHE A 157 27.11 5.58 -24.29
C PHE A 157 26.99 4.63 -23.08
N ASP A 158 25.98 4.87 -22.25
CA ASP A 158 25.52 4.03 -21.13
C ASP A 158 24.02 4.28 -20.95
N ASP A 159 23.19 3.40 -21.48
CA ASP A 159 21.73 3.53 -21.47
C ASP A 159 21.04 2.15 -21.45
N GLU A 160 19.70 2.10 -21.48
CA GLU A 160 18.95 0.85 -21.46
C GLU A 160 19.33 -0.16 -22.57
N ASN A 161 19.90 0.29 -23.69
CA ASN A 161 20.30 -0.58 -24.79
C ASN A 161 21.65 -1.27 -24.55
N THR A 162 22.38 -0.88 -23.50
CA THR A 162 23.67 -1.47 -23.15
C THR A 162 23.58 -2.50 -22.02
N VAL A 163 22.37 -2.91 -21.62
CA VAL A 163 22.15 -3.97 -20.63
C VAL A 163 22.09 -5.35 -21.30
N ILE A 164 22.89 -6.29 -20.79
CA ILE A 164 22.95 -7.68 -21.23
C ILE A 164 22.59 -8.59 -20.06
N THR A 165 21.46 -9.28 -20.16
CA THR A 165 21.05 -10.31 -19.21
C THR A 165 21.31 -11.70 -19.76
N LEU A 166 21.89 -12.57 -18.93
CA LEU A 166 22.04 -14.00 -19.20
C LEU A 166 21.05 -14.76 -18.33
N ALA A 167 20.25 -15.62 -18.95
CA ALA A 167 19.19 -16.37 -18.31
C ALA A 167 19.14 -17.81 -18.83
N ASP A 168 18.70 -18.73 -18.00
CA ASP A 168 18.35 -20.11 -18.38
C ASP A 168 16.86 -20.26 -18.67
N TRP A 169 16.50 -21.22 -19.52
CA TRP A 169 15.11 -21.56 -19.78
C TRP A 169 14.89 -23.06 -19.63
N TYR A 170 13.79 -23.42 -18.98
CA TYR A 170 13.39 -24.80 -18.74
C TYR A 170 12.07 -25.08 -19.48
N HIS A 171 11.91 -26.26 -20.06
CA HIS A 171 10.62 -26.68 -20.65
C HIS A 171 9.70 -27.38 -19.65
N VAL A 172 10.26 -27.81 -18.52
CA VAL A 172 9.52 -28.39 -17.40
C VAL A 172 9.45 -27.35 -16.28
N LEU A 173 8.24 -27.08 -15.81
CA LEU A 173 8.00 -26.16 -14.69
C LEU A 173 8.67 -26.67 -13.42
N ALA A 174 9.22 -25.75 -12.64
CA ALA A 174 9.96 -26.10 -11.44
C ALA A 174 9.12 -26.93 -10.42
N PRO A 175 7.84 -26.63 -10.14
CA PRO A 175 7.03 -27.42 -9.20
C PRO A 175 6.82 -28.89 -9.60
N VAL A 176 7.00 -29.22 -10.87
CA VAL A 176 6.81 -30.57 -11.42
C VAL A 176 8.14 -31.32 -11.58
N ALA A 177 9.24 -30.59 -11.63
CA ALA A 177 10.58 -31.16 -11.64
C ALA A 177 10.93 -31.60 -10.21
N GLY A 178 10.86 -32.90 -9.91
CA GLY A 178 11.21 -33.47 -8.59
C GLY A 178 12.69 -33.32 -8.17
N GLY A 179 13.39 -32.33 -8.71
CA GLY A 179 14.80 -31.98 -8.54
C GLY A 179 15.23 -31.00 -9.65
N ALA A 180 16.40 -30.37 -9.50
CA ALA A 180 16.90 -29.36 -10.45
C ALA A 180 16.94 -29.91 -11.90
N PRO A 181 16.09 -29.43 -12.81
CA PRO A 181 16.08 -29.88 -14.19
C PRO A 181 17.31 -29.37 -14.94
N ARG A 182 17.61 -29.97 -16.10
CA ARG A 182 18.64 -29.46 -17.01
C ARG A 182 18.05 -28.31 -17.85
N PRO A 183 18.69 -27.13 -17.92
CA PRO A 183 18.23 -26.05 -18.80
C PRO A 183 18.16 -26.51 -20.26
N ALA A 184 17.08 -26.13 -20.94
CA ALA A 184 16.85 -26.41 -22.36
C ALA A 184 17.63 -25.44 -23.25
N SER A 185 17.63 -24.15 -22.90
CA SER A 185 18.32 -23.11 -23.65
C SER A 185 18.88 -21.99 -22.76
N THR A 186 19.86 -21.27 -23.29
CA THR A 186 20.31 -19.98 -22.76
C THR A 186 19.57 -18.86 -23.47
N LEU A 187 19.03 -17.93 -22.69
CA LEU A 187 18.43 -16.69 -23.15
C LEU A 187 19.41 -15.55 -22.93
N ILE A 188 19.66 -14.76 -23.98
CA ILE A 188 20.38 -13.49 -23.88
C ILE A 188 19.37 -12.39 -24.19
N ASN A 189 19.15 -11.47 -23.26
CA ASN A 189 18.06 -10.52 -23.32
C ASN A 189 16.73 -11.20 -23.71
N GLY A 190 16.41 -12.30 -23.00
CA GLY A 190 15.08 -12.93 -22.97
C GLY A 190 14.71 -13.77 -24.17
N VAL A 191 15.60 -13.93 -25.15
CA VAL A 191 15.41 -14.82 -26.30
C VAL A 191 16.64 -15.71 -26.49
N GLY A 192 16.43 -16.90 -27.04
CA GLY A 192 17.51 -17.88 -27.25
C GLY A 192 17.10 -18.95 -28.24
N ARG A 193 18.00 -19.85 -28.62
CA ARG A 193 17.69 -20.99 -29.49
C ARG A 193 17.75 -22.30 -28.71
N TYR A 194 16.81 -23.19 -28.96
CA TYR A 194 16.81 -24.57 -28.47
C TYR A 194 17.30 -25.51 -29.57
N LEU A 195 18.16 -26.48 -29.22
CA LEU A 195 18.84 -27.37 -30.18
C LEU A 195 17.87 -28.17 -31.06
N ASP A 196 16.77 -28.66 -30.48
CA ASP A 196 15.75 -29.43 -31.20
C ASP A 196 14.51 -28.58 -31.54
N GLY A 197 14.60 -27.26 -31.38
CA GLY A 197 13.51 -26.31 -31.56
C GLY A 197 13.50 -25.63 -32.94
N PRO A 198 12.44 -24.88 -33.26
CA PRO A 198 12.44 -24.03 -34.45
C PRO A 198 13.49 -22.92 -34.30
N THR A 199 14.04 -22.45 -35.43
CA THR A 199 14.91 -21.27 -35.40
C THR A 199 14.08 -20.03 -35.05
N VAL A 200 14.37 -19.44 -33.90
CA VAL A 200 13.78 -18.17 -33.47
C VAL A 200 14.78 -17.01 -33.60
N PRO A 201 14.30 -15.76 -33.67
CA PRO A 201 15.16 -14.58 -33.64
C PRO A 201 16.00 -14.53 -32.37
N LEU A 202 17.24 -14.03 -32.52
CA LEU A 202 18.14 -13.77 -31.40
C LEU A 202 18.07 -12.30 -31.01
N ALA A 203 18.51 -11.99 -29.79
CA ALA A 203 18.70 -10.62 -29.37
C ALA A 203 19.74 -9.93 -30.27
N VAL A 204 19.45 -8.69 -30.65
CA VAL A 204 20.34 -7.84 -31.45
C VAL A 204 20.63 -6.58 -30.67
N ILE A 205 21.92 -6.31 -30.46
CA ILE A 205 22.43 -5.09 -29.86
C ILE A 205 23.13 -4.30 -30.95
N ASN A 206 22.66 -3.09 -31.23
CA ASN A 206 23.21 -2.25 -32.29
C ASN A 206 24.27 -1.31 -31.73
N VAL A 207 25.38 -1.13 -32.46
CA VAL A 207 26.47 -0.22 -32.10
C VAL A 207 26.96 0.57 -33.30
N GLU A 208 27.37 1.82 -33.08
CA GLU A 208 28.06 2.63 -34.08
C GLU A 208 29.56 2.33 -34.08
N GLN A 209 30.18 2.27 -35.26
CA GLN A 209 31.62 2.07 -35.38
C GLN A 209 32.41 3.24 -34.76
N ASN A 210 33.55 2.93 -34.13
CA ASN A 210 34.48 3.86 -33.50
C ASN A 210 33.87 4.65 -32.32
N LYS A 211 32.89 4.07 -31.64
CA LYS A 211 32.33 4.53 -30.37
C LYS A 211 32.69 3.59 -29.23
N ARG A 212 32.52 4.08 -28.01
CA ARG A 212 32.82 3.36 -26.77
C ARG A 212 31.52 3.17 -26.01
N TYR A 213 31.14 1.92 -25.75
CA TYR A 213 29.90 1.59 -25.04
C TYR A 213 30.22 0.98 -23.68
N ARG A 214 29.57 1.45 -22.62
CA ARG A 214 29.55 0.77 -21.33
C ARG A 214 28.43 -0.26 -21.35
N PHE A 215 28.81 -1.54 -21.47
CA PHE A 215 27.87 -2.65 -21.35
C PHE A 215 27.75 -3.11 -19.90
N ARG A 216 26.53 -3.42 -19.47
CA ARG A 216 26.17 -3.89 -18.14
C ARG A 216 25.71 -5.35 -18.23
N LEU A 217 26.59 -6.27 -17.89
CA LEU A 217 26.36 -7.71 -17.95
C LEU A 217 25.87 -8.24 -16.60
N ALA A 218 24.73 -8.92 -16.59
CA ALA A 218 24.19 -9.57 -15.40
C ALA A 218 23.80 -11.02 -15.69
N ASN A 219 24.25 -11.96 -14.86
CA ASN A 219 23.76 -13.34 -14.90
C ASN A 219 22.60 -13.52 -13.92
N ILE A 220 21.39 -13.52 -14.48
CA ILE A 220 20.12 -13.69 -13.78
C ILE A 220 19.58 -15.12 -13.98
N ALA A 221 20.44 -16.10 -14.23
CA ALA A 221 20.06 -17.49 -14.40
C ALA A 221 19.86 -18.21 -13.06
N CYS A 222 18.89 -19.12 -13.01
CA CYS A 222 18.53 -19.88 -11.81
C CYS A 222 19.61 -20.89 -11.41
N SER A 223 20.41 -21.39 -12.35
CA SER A 223 21.47 -22.36 -12.05
C SER A 223 22.81 -22.16 -12.79
N PRO A 224 22.86 -22.06 -14.13
CA PRO A 224 24.13 -22.12 -14.84
C PRO A 224 24.99 -20.87 -14.63
N ASN A 225 26.30 -21.10 -14.72
CA ASN A 225 27.28 -20.06 -14.97
C ASN A 225 27.68 -20.08 -16.45
N TYR A 226 28.21 -18.96 -16.93
CA TYR A 226 28.52 -18.76 -18.34
C TYR A 226 29.96 -18.34 -18.55
N VAL A 227 30.54 -18.76 -19.66
CA VAL A 227 31.70 -18.09 -20.27
C VAL A 227 31.14 -17.10 -21.29
N PHE A 228 31.24 -15.81 -20.96
CA PHE A 228 30.79 -14.71 -21.80
C PHE A 228 31.94 -14.14 -22.63
N SER A 229 31.71 -13.90 -23.92
CA SER A 229 32.64 -13.19 -24.82
C SER A 229 31.91 -12.49 -25.96
N ILE A 230 32.61 -11.59 -26.65
CA ILE A 230 32.15 -10.98 -27.90
C ILE A 230 33.25 -11.18 -28.92
N ASP A 231 32.96 -11.90 -30.01
CA ASP A 231 33.95 -12.27 -31.02
C ASP A 231 34.70 -11.04 -31.53
N GLY A 232 36.03 -11.10 -31.53
CA GLY A 232 36.90 -10.04 -32.04
C GLY A 232 37.01 -8.80 -31.16
N HIS A 233 36.42 -8.80 -29.96
CA HIS A 233 36.43 -7.64 -29.07
C HIS A 233 37.03 -7.96 -27.70
N SER A 234 37.79 -7.01 -27.16
CA SER A 234 38.22 -7.03 -25.76
C SER A 234 37.17 -6.36 -24.88
N LEU A 235 36.97 -6.92 -23.70
CA LEU A 235 36.06 -6.43 -22.66
C LEU A 235 36.91 -5.73 -21.60
N ASN A 236 36.84 -4.39 -21.52
CA ASN A 236 37.59 -3.64 -20.51
C ASN A 236 36.69 -3.47 -19.28
N ILE A 237 36.80 -4.37 -18.32
CA ILE A 237 35.98 -4.35 -17.08
C ILE A 237 36.32 -3.08 -16.30
N ILE A 238 35.29 -2.31 -15.93
CA ILE A 238 35.41 -1.06 -15.16
C ILE A 238 34.56 -1.08 -13.88
N GLU A 239 33.61 -2.01 -13.76
CA GLU A 239 32.79 -2.19 -12.56
C GLU A 239 32.54 -3.69 -12.33
N VAL A 240 32.57 -4.12 -11.07
CA VAL A 240 32.25 -5.49 -10.65
C VAL A 240 31.34 -5.40 -9.43
N GLU A 241 30.14 -5.99 -9.49
CA GLU A 241 29.15 -5.95 -8.39
C GLU A 241 28.99 -4.56 -7.73
N THR A 242 28.76 -3.50 -8.53
CA THR A 242 28.64 -2.07 -8.08
C THR A 242 29.93 -1.38 -7.63
N VAL A 243 31.06 -2.08 -7.66
CA VAL A 243 32.36 -1.53 -7.28
C VAL A 243 33.15 -1.13 -8.52
N ASN A 244 33.53 0.14 -8.61
CA ASN A 244 34.43 0.62 -9.66
C ASN A 244 35.85 0.06 -9.46
N VAL A 245 36.46 -0.38 -10.57
CA VAL A 245 37.77 -1.06 -10.56
C VAL A 245 38.74 -0.40 -11.52
N VAL A 246 40.04 -0.58 -11.27
CA VAL A 246 41.06 -0.25 -12.27
C VAL A 246 40.74 -1.04 -13.55
N PRO A 247 40.66 -0.39 -14.73
CA PRO A 247 40.24 -1.05 -15.96
C PRO A 247 41.03 -2.34 -16.23
N TYR A 248 40.32 -3.46 -16.35
CA TYR A 248 40.90 -4.78 -16.54
C TYR A 248 40.47 -5.37 -17.88
N SER A 249 41.39 -5.41 -18.84
CA SER A 249 41.13 -5.89 -20.19
C SER A 249 41.19 -7.43 -20.26
N VAL A 250 40.10 -8.03 -20.71
CA VAL A 250 39.95 -9.49 -20.87
C VAL A 250 39.27 -9.81 -22.21
N THR A 251 39.34 -11.05 -22.67
CA THR A 251 38.59 -11.52 -23.86
C THR A 251 37.36 -12.34 -23.47
N SER A 252 37.28 -12.81 -22.22
CA SER A 252 36.12 -13.55 -21.74
C SER A 252 35.93 -13.41 -20.23
N ILE A 253 34.68 -13.44 -19.79
CA ILE A 253 34.27 -13.37 -18.38
C ILE A 253 33.60 -14.68 -18.01
N GLN A 254 34.14 -15.38 -17.01
CA GLN A 254 33.40 -16.45 -16.33
C GLN A 254 32.46 -15.78 -15.32
N ILE A 255 31.16 -15.85 -15.56
CA ILE A 255 30.13 -15.18 -14.75
C ILE A 255 29.21 -16.20 -14.09
N PHE A 256 29.16 -16.18 -12.77
CA PHE A 256 28.31 -17.08 -11.97
C PHE A 256 26.91 -16.48 -11.74
N ALA A 257 25.93 -17.31 -11.38
CA ALA A 257 24.58 -16.85 -11.09
C ALA A 257 24.60 -15.75 -10.00
N GLY A 258 23.89 -14.65 -10.25
CA GLY A 258 23.84 -13.46 -9.41
C GLY A 258 24.96 -12.45 -9.62
N GLN A 259 26.00 -12.76 -10.38
CA GLN A 259 27.11 -11.84 -10.61
C GLN A 259 26.82 -10.79 -11.69
N ARG A 260 27.44 -9.62 -11.56
CA ARG A 260 27.38 -8.50 -12.52
C ARG A 260 28.75 -7.88 -12.81
N TYR A 261 28.94 -7.48 -14.07
CA TYR A 261 30.12 -6.77 -14.55
C TYR A 261 29.71 -5.63 -15.48
N SER A 262 30.32 -4.45 -15.35
CA SER A 262 30.29 -3.44 -16.41
C SER A 262 31.64 -3.40 -17.13
N PHE A 263 31.61 -3.36 -18.46
CA PHE A 263 32.81 -3.24 -19.28
C PHE A 263 32.65 -2.23 -20.41
N VAL A 264 33.75 -1.57 -20.78
CA VAL A 264 33.83 -0.73 -21.96
C VAL A 264 34.19 -1.57 -23.17
N LEU A 265 33.32 -1.55 -24.17
CA LEU A 265 33.54 -2.13 -25.49
C LEU A 265 33.94 -1.03 -26.48
N ASN A 266 35.12 -1.14 -27.06
CA ASN A 266 35.55 -0.28 -28.16
C ASN A 266 35.10 -0.90 -29.49
N THR A 267 34.29 -0.19 -30.25
CA THR A 267 33.69 -0.68 -31.50
C THR A 267 34.61 -0.42 -32.70
N ASN A 268 35.84 -0.91 -32.61
CA ASN A 268 36.91 -0.65 -33.58
C ASN A 268 37.02 -1.72 -34.69
N GLN A 269 36.06 -2.64 -34.75
CA GLN A 269 36.02 -3.67 -35.79
C GLN A 269 35.39 -3.14 -37.10
N PRO A 270 35.62 -3.81 -38.25
CA PRO A 270 34.89 -3.52 -39.49
C PRO A 270 33.37 -3.53 -39.29
N ILE A 271 32.64 -2.79 -40.14
CA ILE A 271 31.16 -2.81 -40.12
C ILE A 271 30.69 -4.20 -40.55
N ASP A 272 30.31 -5.02 -39.58
CA ASP A 272 29.76 -6.37 -39.76
C ASP A 272 28.92 -6.78 -38.53
N ASN A 273 28.42 -8.02 -38.53
CA ASN A 273 27.80 -8.65 -37.37
C ASN A 273 28.81 -9.54 -36.62
N TYR A 274 28.80 -9.49 -35.29
CA TYR A 274 29.67 -10.27 -34.42
C TYR A 274 28.85 -11.08 -33.42
N TRP A 275 29.29 -12.30 -33.11
CA TRP A 275 28.63 -13.09 -32.07
C TRP A 275 28.93 -12.56 -30.67
N ILE A 276 27.87 -12.31 -29.90
CA ILE A 276 27.90 -12.30 -28.44
C ILE A 276 27.68 -13.74 -28.00
N ARG A 277 28.56 -14.29 -27.16
CA ARG A 277 28.54 -15.70 -26.76
C ARG A 277 28.39 -15.83 -25.24
N ALA A 278 27.58 -16.78 -24.80
CA ALA A 278 27.41 -17.11 -23.39
C ALA A 278 27.31 -18.63 -23.21
N ASN A 279 28.44 -19.33 -23.22
CA ASN A 279 28.44 -20.81 -23.16
C ASN A 279 28.20 -21.29 -21.73
N PRO A 280 27.13 -22.07 -21.45
CA PRO A 280 26.82 -22.48 -20.09
C PRO A 280 27.68 -23.66 -19.62
N ASN A 281 27.85 -23.79 -18.29
CA ASN A 281 28.35 -25.03 -17.71
C ASN A 281 27.30 -26.15 -17.63
N LEU A 282 26.01 -25.83 -17.68
CA LEU A 282 24.90 -26.79 -17.58
C LEU A 282 23.92 -26.59 -18.74
N GLY A 283 23.34 -27.67 -19.25
CA GLY A 283 22.47 -27.60 -20.44
C GLY A 283 23.22 -27.90 -21.75
N THR A 284 22.66 -27.46 -22.87
CA THR A 284 23.27 -27.62 -24.20
C THR A 284 24.44 -26.65 -24.36
N ARG A 285 25.64 -27.16 -24.64
CA ARG A 285 26.86 -26.37 -24.80
C ARG A 285 27.19 -26.14 -26.27
N GLY A 286 28.02 -25.14 -26.53
CA GLY A 286 28.47 -24.78 -27.88
C GLY A 286 27.61 -23.70 -28.52
N HIS A 287 27.91 -23.37 -29.78
CA HIS A 287 27.33 -22.23 -30.47
C HIS A 287 26.82 -22.56 -31.89
N ASP A 288 26.78 -23.84 -32.24
CA ASP A 288 26.33 -24.28 -33.55
C ASP A 288 24.91 -23.80 -33.81
N GLY A 289 24.65 -23.27 -35.00
CA GLY A 289 23.33 -22.71 -35.35
C GLY A 289 22.91 -21.50 -34.49
N GLY A 290 23.84 -20.79 -33.85
CA GLY A 290 23.54 -19.62 -33.01
C GLY A 290 23.03 -19.97 -31.61
N LEU A 291 23.22 -21.21 -31.16
CA LEU A 291 22.97 -21.58 -29.76
C LEU A 291 23.78 -20.71 -28.81
N ASN A 292 23.21 -20.41 -27.64
CA ASN A 292 23.91 -19.69 -26.56
C ASN A 292 24.56 -18.38 -27.03
N SER A 293 23.91 -17.67 -27.97
CA SER A 293 24.48 -16.52 -28.66
C SER A 293 23.46 -15.40 -28.90
N ALA A 294 23.95 -14.18 -29.06
CA ALA A 294 23.22 -13.00 -29.52
C ALA A 294 24.07 -12.25 -30.57
N ILE A 295 23.51 -11.20 -31.17
CA ILE A 295 24.15 -10.49 -32.28
C ILE A 295 24.54 -9.09 -31.82
N LEU A 296 25.84 -8.78 -31.90
CA LEU A 296 26.32 -7.40 -31.89
C LEU A 296 26.37 -6.90 -33.34
N ARG A 297 25.53 -5.93 -33.69
CA ARG A 297 25.38 -5.43 -35.06
C ARG A 297 25.93 -4.01 -35.18
N TYR A 298 26.93 -3.83 -36.04
CA TYR A 298 27.38 -2.50 -36.39
C TYR A 298 26.34 -1.80 -37.28
N VAL A 299 26.05 -0.53 -37.02
CA VAL A 299 25.15 0.27 -37.87
C VAL A 299 25.69 0.27 -39.31
N GLY A 300 24.87 -0.22 -40.25
CA GLY A 300 25.25 -0.40 -41.66
C GLY A 300 25.61 -1.85 -42.05
N ALA A 301 25.73 -2.76 -41.09
CA ALA A 301 25.90 -4.20 -41.35
C ALA A 301 24.60 -4.85 -41.88
N PRO A 302 24.69 -5.96 -42.64
CA PRO A 302 23.51 -6.66 -43.15
C PRO A 302 22.67 -7.28 -42.02
N VAL A 303 21.35 -7.39 -42.22
CA VAL A 303 20.46 -8.13 -41.30
C VAL A 303 20.65 -9.63 -41.53
N ALA A 304 21.70 -10.19 -40.91
CA ALA A 304 22.05 -11.59 -40.96
C ALA A 304 22.67 -12.04 -39.63
N ASP A 305 22.73 -13.35 -39.42
CA ASP A 305 23.52 -13.97 -38.35
C ASP A 305 25.03 -13.74 -38.61
N PRO A 306 25.86 -13.46 -37.58
CA PRO A 306 27.30 -13.34 -37.72
C PRO A 306 27.97 -14.58 -38.31
N THR A 307 29.03 -14.38 -39.10
CA THR A 307 29.89 -15.46 -39.62
C THR A 307 31.20 -15.60 -38.87
N THR A 308 31.39 -14.84 -37.78
CA THR A 308 32.61 -14.87 -36.99
C THR A 308 32.80 -16.24 -36.33
N THR A 309 34.02 -16.74 -36.34
CA THR A 309 34.40 -17.97 -35.63
C THR A 309 34.95 -17.60 -34.27
N ASN A 310 34.51 -18.30 -33.23
CA ASN A 310 34.95 -18.13 -31.85
C ASN A 310 36.48 -17.98 -31.78
N ASP A 311 36.95 -16.82 -31.29
CA ASP A 311 38.37 -16.48 -31.19
C ASP A 311 39.06 -17.11 -29.98
N GLY A 312 38.31 -17.83 -29.14
CA GLY A 312 38.82 -18.49 -27.95
C GLY A 312 39.18 -17.50 -26.84
N ALA A 313 39.03 -17.93 -25.59
CA ALA A 313 39.41 -17.15 -24.42
C ALA A 313 40.94 -17.07 -24.29
N THR A 314 41.61 -16.23 -25.10
CA THR A 314 43.07 -16.07 -25.05
C THR A 314 43.55 -15.31 -23.81
N ASN A 315 42.66 -14.53 -23.18
CA ASN A 315 42.92 -13.79 -21.94
C ASN A 315 41.66 -13.81 -21.05
N PRO A 316 41.35 -14.95 -20.39
CA PRO A 316 40.18 -15.06 -19.53
C PRO A 316 40.35 -14.22 -18.25
N MET A 317 39.24 -13.70 -17.72
CA MET A 317 39.23 -12.99 -16.46
C MET A 317 39.67 -13.90 -15.30
N ALA A 318 40.74 -13.49 -14.61
CA ALA A 318 41.11 -14.03 -13.31
C ALA A 318 40.62 -13.10 -12.18
N GLU A 319 39.82 -13.64 -11.26
CA GLU A 319 39.18 -12.87 -10.18
C GLU A 319 40.17 -12.16 -9.25
N GLY A 320 41.28 -12.83 -8.90
CA GLY A 320 42.31 -12.26 -8.04
C GLY A 320 43.08 -11.07 -8.65
N ASN A 321 42.90 -10.78 -9.94
CA ASN A 321 43.51 -9.63 -10.61
C ASN A 321 42.62 -8.38 -10.60
N ILE A 322 41.40 -8.47 -10.06
CA ILE A 322 40.50 -7.32 -9.94
C ILE A 322 41.00 -6.42 -8.82
N VAL A 323 41.15 -5.13 -9.13
CA VAL A 323 41.68 -4.12 -8.22
C VAL A 323 40.63 -3.01 -8.05
N PRO A 324 39.91 -2.96 -6.92
CA PRO A 324 39.01 -1.86 -6.61
C PRO A 324 39.72 -0.50 -6.62
N LEU A 325 38.99 0.55 -7.01
CA LEU A 325 39.48 1.93 -6.90
C LEU A 325 39.56 2.41 -5.44
N ASP A 326 38.74 1.84 -4.55
CA ASP A 326 38.76 2.10 -3.10
C ASP A 326 39.41 0.92 -2.34
N PRO A 327 40.71 1.03 -1.99
CA PRO A 327 41.48 -0.09 -1.47
C PRO A 327 41.24 -0.36 0.02
N GLY A 328 41.42 -1.63 0.40
CA GLY A 328 41.55 -2.07 1.79
C GLY A 328 40.38 -2.92 2.28
N ALA A 329 40.71 -4.08 2.85
CA ALA A 329 39.76 -4.86 3.63
C ALA A 329 39.62 -4.28 5.05
N PRO A 330 38.44 -4.39 5.69
CA PRO A 330 38.26 -3.93 7.06
C PRO A 330 39.14 -4.70 8.06
N GLY A 331 39.50 -4.02 9.14
CA GLY A 331 40.29 -4.56 10.25
C GLY A 331 41.80 -4.65 9.98
N VAL A 332 42.51 -5.38 10.84
CA VAL A 332 43.97 -5.55 10.72
C VAL A 332 44.28 -6.48 9.54
N PRO A 333 45.21 -6.12 8.62
CA PRO A 333 45.44 -6.86 7.38
C PRO A 333 46.28 -8.14 7.58
N SER A 334 45.78 -9.06 8.39
CA SER A 334 46.37 -10.36 8.65
C SER A 334 45.30 -11.43 8.89
N PRO A 335 45.53 -12.70 8.50
CA PRO A 335 44.57 -13.79 8.73
C PRO A 335 44.17 -13.94 10.20
N GLY A 336 42.89 -14.16 10.46
CA GLY A 336 42.37 -14.40 11.80
C GLY A 336 42.31 -13.17 12.71
N ALA A 337 42.69 -11.99 12.21
CA ALA A 337 42.73 -10.75 13.01
C ALA A 337 41.45 -9.90 12.90
N ALA A 338 40.36 -10.49 12.40
CA ALA A 338 39.03 -9.92 12.50
C ALA A 338 38.48 -10.08 13.93
N ASP A 339 37.51 -9.25 14.30
CA ASP A 339 36.91 -9.28 15.63
C ASP A 339 36.12 -10.57 15.87
N VAL A 340 35.46 -11.08 14.81
CA VAL A 340 34.78 -12.37 14.81
C VAL A 340 35.25 -13.19 13.61
N ASN A 341 35.69 -14.43 13.86
CA ASN A 341 36.14 -15.34 12.81
C ASN A 341 35.19 -16.54 12.76
N LEU A 342 34.57 -16.74 11.61
CA LEU A 342 33.56 -17.77 11.39
C LEU A 342 34.01 -18.74 10.29
N ASN A 343 33.63 -20.01 10.45
CA ASN A 343 33.79 -21.03 9.42
C ASN A 343 32.40 -21.59 9.10
N LEU A 344 32.04 -21.62 7.81
CA LEU A 344 30.80 -22.26 7.36
C LEU A 344 31.13 -23.60 6.73
N ALA A 345 30.79 -24.69 7.39
CA ALA A 345 30.84 -26.02 6.82
C ALA A 345 29.54 -26.29 6.04
N ILE A 346 29.64 -26.46 4.73
CA ILE A 346 28.50 -26.78 3.87
C ILE A 346 28.40 -28.31 3.74
N GLY A 347 27.35 -28.88 4.31
CA GLY A 347 27.01 -30.29 4.21
C GLY A 347 25.88 -30.55 3.21
N PHE A 348 25.82 -31.78 2.69
CA PHE A 348 24.67 -32.26 1.92
C PHE A 348 24.35 -33.70 2.32
N SER A 349 23.11 -33.94 2.78
CA SER A 349 22.65 -35.26 3.21
C SER A 349 21.14 -35.36 3.07
N GLY A 350 20.63 -36.52 2.66
CA GLY A 350 19.19 -36.76 2.55
C GLY A 350 18.46 -35.84 1.56
N GLY A 351 19.16 -35.25 0.60
CA GLY A 351 18.58 -34.28 -0.36
C GLY A 351 18.58 -32.83 0.12
N GLN A 352 19.09 -32.55 1.32
CA GLN A 352 19.12 -31.21 1.90
C GLN A 352 20.54 -30.73 2.14
N PHE A 353 20.74 -29.42 1.98
CA PHE A 353 21.95 -28.73 2.39
C PHE A 353 21.87 -28.32 3.85
N SER A 354 23.02 -28.28 4.51
CA SER A 354 23.15 -27.71 5.84
C SER A 354 24.36 -26.79 5.93
N VAL A 355 24.22 -25.72 6.69
CA VAL A 355 25.32 -24.83 7.07
C VAL A 355 25.63 -25.09 8.53
N ASN A 356 26.87 -25.48 8.83
CA ASN A 356 27.31 -25.88 10.17
C ASN A 356 26.42 -26.98 10.81
N GLY A 357 25.86 -27.86 9.99
CA GLY A 357 24.99 -28.96 10.41
C GLY A 357 23.52 -28.58 10.61
N ALA A 358 23.14 -27.31 10.45
CA ALA A 358 21.75 -26.86 10.50
C ALA A 358 21.18 -26.69 9.08
N VAL A 359 19.95 -27.17 8.86
CA VAL A 359 19.20 -26.95 7.61
C VAL A 359 18.34 -25.71 7.79
N PHE A 360 18.46 -24.75 6.88
CA PHE A 360 17.58 -23.59 6.91
C PHE A 360 16.18 -23.98 6.42
N HIS A 361 15.19 -23.79 7.28
CA HIS A 361 13.78 -23.86 6.94
C HIS A 361 13.14 -22.53 7.27
N PRO A 362 12.54 -21.81 6.30
CA PRO A 362 11.84 -20.57 6.58
C PRO A 362 10.85 -20.75 7.74
N PRO A 363 10.87 -19.88 8.77
CA PRO A 363 9.91 -19.96 9.86
C PRO A 363 8.47 -19.88 9.35
N THR A 364 7.61 -20.77 9.81
CA THR A 364 6.19 -20.79 9.41
C THR A 364 5.31 -19.80 10.19
N THR A 365 5.86 -19.14 11.20
CA THR A 365 5.13 -18.23 12.10
C THR A 365 5.48 -16.77 11.86
N LEU A 366 6.74 -16.39 12.06
CA LEU A 366 7.25 -15.02 11.91
C LEU A 366 8.64 -15.02 11.26
N PRO A 367 8.89 -14.15 10.27
CA PRO A 367 10.25 -13.88 9.78
C PRO A 367 11.20 -13.47 10.90
N VAL A 368 12.50 -13.73 10.74
CA VAL A 368 13.54 -13.38 11.73
C VAL A 368 13.46 -11.90 12.14
N LEU A 369 13.23 -10.99 11.20
CA LEU A 369 13.05 -9.56 11.47
C LEU A 369 11.92 -9.31 12.48
N LEU A 370 10.74 -9.87 12.23
CA LEU A 370 9.60 -9.77 13.13
C LEU A 370 9.86 -10.46 14.47
N GLN A 371 10.66 -11.53 14.52
CA GLN A 371 11.07 -12.13 15.80
C GLN A 371 11.92 -11.15 16.63
N ILE A 372 12.92 -10.50 16.01
CA ILE A 372 13.78 -9.53 16.67
C ILE A 372 12.97 -8.34 17.19
N ILE A 373 12.08 -7.79 16.37
CA ILE A 373 11.24 -6.64 16.74
C ILE A 373 10.26 -7.00 17.86
N ASN A 374 9.73 -8.22 17.85
CA ASN A 374 8.87 -8.72 18.93
C ASN A 374 9.67 -9.11 20.21
N GLY A 375 10.94 -8.75 20.30
CA GLY A 375 11.76 -8.94 21.50
C GLY A 375 12.21 -10.38 21.73
N VAL A 376 12.20 -11.24 20.69
CA VAL A 376 12.77 -12.58 20.81
C VAL A 376 14.28 -12.44 21.05
N PRO A 377 14.82 -13.01 22.16
CA PRO A 377 16.24 -12.86 22.46
C PRO A 377 17.08 -13.56 21.37
N PRO A 378 18.28 -13.04 21.04
CA PRO A 378 19.09 -13.53 19.93
C PRO A 378 19.37 -15.05 19.95
N SER A 379 19.54 -15.61 21.15
CA SER A 379 19.75 -17.05 21.35
C SER A 379 18.56 -17.95 20.99
N SER A 380 17.38 -17.36 20.85
CA SER A 380 16.10 -18.05 20.64
C SER A 380 15.50 -17.76 19.27
N LEU A 381 16.22 -17.05 18.39
CA LEU A 381 15.78 -16.79 17.03
C LEU A 381 15.67 -18.09 16.23
N LEU A 382 14.59 -18.19 15.46
CA LEU A 382 14.27 -19.34 14.62
C LEU A 382 14.51 -19.02 13.15
N PRO A 383 14.93 -20.00 12.33
CA PRO A 383 15.14 -21.40 12.69
C PRO A 383 16.45 -21.61 13.46
N ALA A 384 16.37 -22.36 14.57
CA ALA A 384 17.51 -22.57 15.46
C ALA A 384 18.70 -23.20 14.72
N GLY A 385 19.90 -22.66 14.95
CA GLY A 385 21.13 -23.11 14.31
C GLY A 385 21.41 -22.53 12.92
N SER A 386 20.41 -21.94 12.25
CA SER A 386 20.60 -21.24 10.96
C SER A 386 20.47 -19.72 11.06
N VAL A 387 20.23 -19.18 12.26
CA VAL A 387 20.32 -17.75 12.58
C VAL A 387 21.52 -17.54 13.49
N ILE A 388 22.48 -16.72 13.06
CA ILE A 388 23.72 -16.40 13.76
C ILE A 388 23.67 -14.93 14.17
N PRO A 389 23.45 -14.61 15.47
CA PRO A 389 23.52 -13.24 15.93
C PRO A 389 24.94 -12.68 15.84
N LEU A 390 25.08 -11.48 15.27
CA LEU A 390 26.35 -10.77 15.18
C LEU A 390 26.28 -9.42 15.92
N PRO A 391 27.31 -9.08 16.71
CA PRO A 391 27.40 -7.77 17.37
C PRO A 391 27.59 -6.64 16.35
N PRO A 392 27.14 -5.39 16.65
CA PRO A 392 27.33 -4.24 15.78
C PRO A 392 28.80 -3.82 15.64
N ASN A 393 29.12 -3.22 14.49
CA ASN A 393 30.40 -2.56 14.20
C ASN A 393 31.62 -3.45 14.44
N GLN A 394 31.50 -4.75 14.17
CA GLN A 394 32.61 -5.70 14.23
C GLN A 394 33.02 -6.09 12.82
N VAL A 395 34.31 -6.32 12.64
CA VAL A 395 34.84 -6.94 11.43
C VAL A 395 34.65 -8.45 11.52
N ILE A 396 33.96 -9.01 10.54
CA ILE A 396 33.71 -10.44 10.41
C ILE A 396 34.67 -10.99 9.34
N GLU A 397 35.40 -12.05 9.66
CA GLU A 397 36.11 -12.87 8.67
C GLU A 397 35.41 -14.23 8.55
N LEU A 398 34.94 -14.53 7.35
CA LEU A 398 34.15 -15.74 7.07
C LEU A 398 34.91 -16.63 6.09
N SER A 399 35.26 -17.85 6.51
CA SER A 399 35.87 -18.86 5.66
C SER A 399 34.86 -19.92 5.21
N MET A 400 34.87 -20.23 3.92
CA MET A 400 33.96 -21.15 3.25
C MET A 400 34.74 -22.13 2.37
N PRO A 401 34.87 -23.42 2.77
CA PRO A 401 35.52 -24.45 1.96
C PRO A 401 34.64 -24.82 0.76
N GLY A 402 35.28 -24.99 -0.40
CA GLY A 402 34.63 -25.46 -1.62
C GLY A 402 34.44 -26.98 -1.64
N GLY A 403 33.76 -27.47 -2.70
CA GLY A 403 33.67 -28.90 -3.01
C GLY A 403 32.55 -29.69 -2.33
N SER A 404 31.58 -29.02 -1.69
CA SER A 404 30.33 -29.66 -1.32
C SER A 404 29.53 -30.11 -2.55
N ALA A 405 28.55 -31.01 -2.36
CA ALA A 405 27.73 -31.51 -3.46
C ALA A 405 27.08 -30.37 -4.25
N GLY A 406 27.03 -30.48 -5.58
CA GLY A 406 26.48 -29.42 -6.44
C GLY A 406 27.42 -28.22 -6.68
N SER A 407 28.66 -28.25 -6.19
CA SER A 407 29.68 -27.21 -6.46
C SER A 407 29.94 -27.03 -7.97
N PRO A 408 30.31 -25.81 -8.43
CA PRO A 408 30.56 -24.58 -7.66
C PRO A 408 29.29 -23.92 -7.10
N HIS A 409 29.39 -23.32 -5.91
CA HIS A 409 28.30 -22.56 -5.29
C HIS A 409 28.61 -21.05 -5.35
N PRO A 410 27.82 -20.25 -6.10
CA PRO A 410 27.82 -18.80 -5.96
C PRO A 410 27.08 -18.43 -4.67
N ILE A 411 27.78 -17.81 -3.72
CA ILE A 411 27.23 -17.39 -2.43
C ILE A 411 27.02 -15.89 -2.44
N HIS A 412 25.80 -15.47 -2.14
CA HIS A 412 25.39 -14.08 -1.98
C HIS A 412 25.14 -13.76 -0.51
N LEU A 413 25.49 -12.55 -0.08
CA LEU A 413 25.12 -11.99 1.22
C LEU A 413 24.32 -10.71 1.00
N HIS A 414 23.08 -10.72 1.46
CA HIS A 414 22.23 -9.54 1.45
C HIS A 414 22.80 -8.44 2.35
N GLY A 415 22.46 -7.17 2.09
CA GLY A 415 22.82 -6.04 2.95
C GLY A 415 24.29 -5.60 2.91
N HIS A 416 25.20 -6.40 2.32
CA HIS A 416 26.65 -6.12 2.34
C HIS A 416 27.29 -6.19 0.95
N THR A 417 28.33 -5.38 0.79
CA THR A 417 29.44 -5.65 -0.11
C THR A 417 30.63 -6.05 0.76
N PHE A 418 31.35 -7.09 0.38
CA PHE A 418 32.42 -7.70 1.17
C PHE A 418 33.72 -7.83 0.37
N ASP A 419 34.84 -7.84 1.10
CA ASP A 419 36.18 -8.00 0.59
C ASP A 419 36.55 -9.48 0.47
N VAL A 420 36.84 -9.97 -0.73
CA VAL A 420 37.26 -11.35 -0.99
C VAL A 420 38.77 -11.48 -0.74
N VAL A 421 39.15 -11.57 0.53
CA VAL A 421 40.55 -11.66 0.97
C VAL A 421 41.25 -12.94 0.53
N ARG A 422 40.49 -13.98 0.16
CA ARG A 422 41.01 -15.17 -0.52
C ARG A 422 40.00 -15.70 -1.52
N VAL A 423 40.38 -15.71 -2.80
CA VAL A 423 39.55 -16.17 -3.93
C VAL A 423 39.68 -17.68 -4.15
N ALA A 424 38.68 -18.30 -4.78
CA ALA A 424 38.75 -19.70 -5.19
C ALA A 424 39.93 -19.94 -6.16
N GLY A 425 40.58 -21.11 -6.07
CA GLY A 425 41.78 -21.41 -6.83
C GLY A 425 43.07 -20.76 -6.32
N SER A 426 43.00 -19.91 -5.28
CA SER A 426 44.18 -19.28 -4.65
C SER A 426 44.39 -19.76 -3.21
N SER A 427 45.65 -19.96 -2.84
CA SER A 427 46.08 -20.16 -1.44
C SER A 427 46.62 -18.87 -0.80
N VAL A 428 46.74 -17.80 -1.58
CA VAL A 428 47.31 -16.52 -1.16
C VAL A 428 46.19 -15.58 -0.71
N TYR A 429 46.37 -15.01 0.48
CA TYR A 429 45.50 -13.96 0.99
C TYR A 429 45.93 -12.58 0.48
N ASN A 430 44.97 -11.73 0.16
CA ASN A 430 45.15 -10.33 -0.17
C ASN A 430 44.28 -9.49 0.78
N TYR A 431 44.88 -8.92 1.83
CA TYR A 431 44.19 -8.00 2.74
C TYR A 431 44.40 -6.53 2.39
N VAL A 432 45.32 -6.24 1.48
CA VAL A 432 45.74 -4.87 1.16
C VAL A 432 44.77 -4.22 0.19
N ASN A 433 44.40 -4.94 -0.87
CA ASN A 433 43.41 -4.48 -1.83
C ASN A 433 42.73 -5.69 -2.51
N PRO A 434 41.95 -6.49 -1.77
CA PRO A 434 41.21 -7.61 -2.36
C PRO A 434 40.09 -7.12 -3.29
N PRO A 435 39.61 -7.99 -4.20
CA PRO A 435 38.36 -7.74 -4.89
C PRO A 435 37.20 -7.54 -3.91
N LYS A 436 36.35 -6.54 -4.14
CA LYS A 436 35.08 -6.35 -3.41
C LYS A 436 33.92 -6.91 -4.23
N ARG A 437 32.99 -7.62 -3.58
CA ARG A 437 31.89 -8.35 -4.19
C ARG A 437 30.68 -8.37 -3.27
N ASP A 438 29.50 -8.68 -3.78
CA ASP A 438 28.35 -9.15 -2.99
C ASP A 438 27.97 -10.61 -3.32
N VAL A 439 28.50 -11.16 -4.42
CA VAL A 439 28.40 -12.59 -4.80
C VAL A 439 29.78 -13.16 -5.10
N VAL A 440 30.13 -14.27 -4.44
CA VAL A 440 31.41 -14.97 -4.64
C VAL A 440 31.22 -16.47 -4.87
N ASN A 441 31.96 -17.03 -5.82
CA ASN A 441 32.00 -18.47 -6.01
C ASN A 441 33.01 -19.11 -5.05
N ILE A 442 32.58 -20.11 -4.25
CA ILE A 442 33.46 -20.80 -3.29
C ILE A 442 34.31 -21.93 -3.91
N GLY A 443 34.16 -22.20 -5.20
CA GLY A 443 35.03 -23.13 -5.93
C GLY A 443 34.74 -24.61 -5.70
N GLY A 444 35.67 -25.44 -6.15
CA GLY A 444 35.62 -26.90 -6.14
C GLY A 444 36.30 -27.53 -4.91
N ALA A 445 36.43 -28.86 -4.92
CA ALA A 445 37.11 -29.57 -3.84
C ALA A 445 38.57 -29.13 -3.73
N GLY A 446 38.98 -28.70 -2.53
CA GLY A 446 40.31 -28.16 -2.24
C GLY A 446 40.40 -26.63 -2.27
N ASP A 447 39.38 -25.95 -2.79
CA ASP A 447 39.26 -24.49 -2.69
C ASP A 447 38.79 -24.07 -1.29
N ASN A 448 39.12 -22.85 -0.91
CA ASN A 448 38.56 -22.19 0.26
C ASN A 448 38.54 -20.69 -0.02
N VAL A 449 37.36 -20.09 0.12
CA VAL A 449 37.15 -18.65 -0.04
C VAL A 449 37.04 -18.03 1.34
N THR A 450 37.65 -16.86 1.49
CA THR A 450 37.54 -16.08 2.72
C THR A 450 37.11 -14.67 2.37
N ILE A 451 36.08 -14.18 3.05
CA ILE A 451 35.56 -12.82 2.88
C ILE A 451 35.64 -12.04 4.18
N ARG A 452 35.67 -10.70 4.08
CA ARG A 452 35.50 -9.78 5.20
C ARG A 452 34.41 -8.75 4.95
N PHE A 453 33.63 -8.46 5.98
CA PHE A 453 32.67 -7.37 5.99
C PHE A 453 32.55 -6.81 7.42
N THR A 454 31.93 -5.64 7.54
CA THR A 454 31.64 -5.01 8.83
C THR A 454 30.15 -5.15 9.12
N THR A 455 29.79 -5.40 10.37
CA THR A 455 28.39 -5.42 10.83
C THR A 455 27.85 -4.01 11.09
N ASP A 456 27.91 -3.16 10.07
CA ASP A 456 27.52 -1.75 10.11
C ASP A 456 26.12 -1.49 9.53
N ASN A 457 25.40 -2.56 9.18
CA ASN A 457 24.06 -2.50 8.63
C ASN A 457 23.12 -3.36 9.52
N PRO A 458 22.38 -2.78 10.49
CA PRO A 458 21.52 -3.55 11.37
C PRO A 458 20.41 -4.27 10.59
N GLY A 459 20.23 -5.57 10.82
CA GLY A 459 19.19 -6.37 10.16
C GLY A 459 19.47 -7.87 10.18
N PRO A 460 18.47 -8.72 9.91
CA PRO A 460 18.66 -10.13 9.66
C PRO A 460 18.98 -10.38 8.18
N TRP A 461 20.26 -10.30 7.83
CA TRP A 461 20.72 -10.48 6.45
C TRP A 461 20.93 -11.95 6.12
N ILE A 462 20.23 -12.42 5.09
CA ILE A 462 20.39 -13.78 4.62
C ILE A 462 21.62 -13.90 3.70
N MET A 463 22.40 -14.95 3.93
CA MET A 463 23.43 -15.45 3.03
C MET A 463 22.95 -16.77 2.43
N HIS A 464 23.00 -16.92 1.12
CA HIS A 464 22.53 -18.14 0.46
C HIS A 464 23.23 -18.43 -0.88
N CYS A 465 23.00 -19.64 -1.40
CA CYS A 465 23.38 -19.99 -2.76
C CYS A 465 22.52 -19.24 -3.78
N HIS A 466 23.13 -18.72 -4.84
CA HIS A 466 22.39 -18.14 -5.97
C HIS A 466 21.88 -19.18 -6.97
N ILE A 467 22.24 -20.45 -6.78
CA ILE A 467 21.55 -21.57 -7.41
C ILE A 467 20.27 -21.80 -6.61
N ASP A 468 19.13 -21.42 -7.18
CA ASP A 468 17.86 -21.36 -6.47
C ASP A 468 17.44 -22.71 -5.88
N TRP A 469 17.68 -23.79 -6.64
CA TRP A 469 17.45 -25.16 -6.16
C TRP A 469 18.31 -25.55 -4.95
N HIS A 470 19.49 -24.95 -4.78
CA HIS A 470 20.31 -25.19 -3.59
C HIS A 470 19.81 -24.35 -2.41
N PHE A 471 19.37 -23.12 -2.66
CA PHE A 471 18.70 -22.27 -1.66
C PHE A 471 17.45 -22.96 -1.11
N GLU A 472 16.57 -23.45 -1.97
CA GLU A 472 15.33 -24.17 -1.60
C GLU A 472 15.59 -25.49 -0.86
N ASN A 473 16.74 -26.14 -1.12
CA ASN A 473 17.17 -27.32 -0.39
C ASN A 473 17.89 -27.00 0.94
N GLY A 474 17.96 -25.72 1.33
CA GLY A 474 18.44 -25.28 2.65
C GLY A 474 19.85 -24.70 2.69
N LEU A 475 20.49 -24.37 1.55
CA LEU A 475 21.83 -23.76 1.53
C LEU A 475 21.75 -22.26 1.84
N SER A 476 21.42 -21.95 3.10
CA SER A 476 21.19 -20.59 3.59
C SER A 476 21.57 -20.45 5.05
N VAL A 477 21.93 -19.25 5.47
CA VAL A 477 22.13 -18.85 6.87
C VAL A 477 21.75 -17.38 7.02
N VAL A 478 21.18 -17.00 8.17
CA VAL A 478 20.83 -15.60 8.45
C VAL A 478 21.80 -15.04 9.47
N PHE A 479 22.45 -13.93 9.17
CA PHE A 479 23.22 -13.14 10.11
C PHE A 479 22.32 -12.07 10.72
N ALA A 480 21.99 -12.21 12.01
CA ALA A 480 21.16 -11.25 12.73
C ALA A 480 22.06 -10.17 13.35
N GLU A 481 22.31 -9.11 12.60
CA GLU A 481 23.21 -8.03 12.98
C GLU A 481 22.52 -6.99 13.85
N ASP A 482 23.18 -6.60 14.94
CA ASP A 482 22.73 -5.55 15.84
C ASP A 482 21.24 -5.65 16.19
N THR A 483 20.86 -6.82 16.70
CA THR A 483 19.47 -7.10 17.09
C THR A 483 18.92 -6.08 18.09
N THR A 484 19.80 -5.41 18.84
CA THR A 484 19.45 -4.31 19.74
C THR A 484 18.94 -3.10 18.99
N THR A 485 19.67 -2.61 17.99
CA THR A 485 19.21 -1.50 17.15
C THR A 485 17.99 -1.91 16.35
N VAL A 486 17.98 -3.11 15.75
CA VAL A 486 16.83 -3.63 14.98
C VAL A 486 15.56 -3.72 15.83
N ALA A 487 15.65 -4.13 17.09
CA ALA A 487 14.49 -4.17 17.99
C ALA A 487 13.92 -2.78 18.31
N THR A 488 14.68 -1.72 18.06
CA THR A 488 14.30 -0.31 18.23
C THR A 488 14.13 0.43 16.90
N MET A 489 14.38 -0.24 15.76
CA MET A 489 14.17 0.36 14.46
C MET A 489 12.68 0.50 14.24
N ASP A 490 12.21 1.73 14.07
CA ASP A 490 10.90 1.96 13.49
C ASP A 490 10.91 1.39 12.07
N PRO A 491 10.03 0.42 11.75
CA PRO A 491 9.75 0.14 10.36
C PRO A 491 9.36 1.46 9.69
N PRO A 492 9.77 1.74 8.43
CA PRO A 492 8.97 2.64 7.61
C PRO A 492 7.53 2.14 7.75
N THR A 493 6.58 3.05 7.96
CA THR A 493 5.23 2.90 8.57
C THR A 493 4.33 1.75 8.05
N PHE A 494 4.86 0.85 7.22
CA PHE A 494 4.24 -0.23 6.51
C PHE A 494 4.78 -1.65 6.81
N VAL A 495 5.91 -1.84 7.53
CA VAL A 495 6.51 -3.22 7.69
C VAL A 495 6.34 -3.86 9.08
N LEU A 496 5.59 -3.24 10.00
CA LEU A 496 4.93 -3.97 11.11
C LEU A 496 3.43 -3.82 11.09
N SER A 497 2.88 -3.63 9.91
CA SER A 497 1.46 -3.71 9.73
C SER A 497 1.10 -5.18 9.46
N VAL A 498 0.84 -5.91 10.55
CA VAL A 498 -0.54 -6.43 10.59
C VAL A 498 -1.37 -5.15 10.56
N VAL A 499 -1.70 -4.70 9.35
CA VAL A 499 -2.64 -3.60 9.11
C VAL A 499 -3.97 -4.12 9.63
N LEU A 500 -4.18 -3.98 10.93
CA LEU A 500 -5.51 -3.75 11.45
C LEU A 500 -5.50 -2.27 11.85
N GLY A 501 -5.42 -1.37 10.87
CA GLY A 501 -5.73 0.04 11.10
C GLY A 501 -5.10 1.12 10.20
N SER A 502 -4.06 0.87 9.41
CA SER A 502 -3.63 1.87 8.40
C SER A 502 -4.46 1.70 7.14
N PHE A 503 -5.50 2.50 7.00
CA PHE A 503 -6.24 2.65 5.77
C PHE A 503 -5.26 2.91 4.61
N GLY A 504 -5.19 2.02 3.62
CA GLY A 504 -4.68 2.44 2.31
C GLY A 504 -5.54 3.60 1.86
N ALA A 505 -4.97 4.81 1.80
CA ALA A 505 -5.72 5.97 1.39
C ALA A 505 -5.96 5.90 -0.12
N ILE A 506 -7.20 6.12 -0.55
CA ILE A 506 -7.58 6.17 -1.96
C ILE A 506 -8.17 7.55 -2.29
N GLY A 507 -8.31 7.86 -3.58
CA GLY A 507 -8.91 9.11 -4.02
C GLY A 507 -7.88 10.14 -4.53
N PRO A 508 -8.35 11.28 -5.06
CA PRO A 508 -9.75 11.67 -5.24
C PRO A 508 -10.46 10.89 -6.37
N VAL A 509 -9.70 10.15 -7.18
CA VAL A 509 -10.21 9.23 -8.21
C VAL A 509 -9.94 7.78 -7.78
N ALA A 510 -10.99 6.98 -7.60
CA ALA A 510 -10.84 5.60 -7.16
C ALA A 510 -12.07 4.73 -7.48
N ASN A 511 -11.85 3.42 -7.52
CA ASN A 511 -12.93 2.44 -7.39
C ASN A 511 -13.14 2.11 -5.91
N VAL A 512 -14.40 2.00 -5.48
CA VAL A 512 -14.80 1.57 -4.14
C VAL A 512 -15.65 0.31 -4.29
N TYR A 513 -15.09 -0.84 -3.91
CA TYR A 513 -15.77 -2.12 -4.05
C TYR A 513 -16.61 -2.39 -2.81
N ILE A 514 -17.89 -2.69 -3.01
CA ILE A 514 -18.82 -3.05 -1.94
C ILE A 514 -19.07 -4.55 -2.01
N GLY A 515 -18.82 -5.27 -0.92
CA GLY A 515 -18.98 -6.72 -0.92
C GLY A 515 -19.26 -7.31 0.46
N ASN A 516 -19.56 -8.60 0.47
CA ASN A 516 -19.79 -9.35 1.70
C ASN A 516 -18.52 -10.10 2.13
N LYS A 517 -18.18 -10.03 3.42
CA LYS A 517 -17.08 -10.80 4.01
C LYS A 517 -17.39 -11.14 5.46
N ASP A 518 -17.02 -12.34 5.88
CA ASP A 518 -17.03 -12.71 7.30
C ASP A 518 -15.89 -11.99 8.02
N VAL A 519 -16.24 -11.21 9.05
CA VAL A 519 -15.27 -10.47 9.87
C VAL A 519 -15.53 -10.71 11.35
N ALA A 520 -14.48 -10.59 12.15
CA ALA A 520 -14.53 -10.79 13.61
C ALA A 520 -13.77 -9.68 14.36
N PRO A 521 -14.17 -8.40 14.19
CA PRO A 521 -13.44 -7.25 14.76
C PRO A 521 -13.41 -7.23 16.29
N ASP A 522 -14.32 -7.95 16.94
CA ASP A 522 -14.36 -8.17 18.39
C ASP A 522 -14.19 -9.64 18.79
N GLY A 523 -13.80 -10.49 17.85
CA GLY A 523 -13.66 -11.94 18.02
C GLY A 523 -14.95 -12.74 17.77
N PHE A 524 -16.09 -12.09 17.51
CA PHE A 524 -17.30 -12.77 17.04
C PHE A 524 -17.41 -12.70 15.52
N THR A 525 -17.35 -13.85 14.85
CA THR A 525 -17.45 -13.93 13.39
C THR A 525 -18.89 -13.78 12.92
N ARG A 526 -19.12 -12.83 12.02
CA ARG A 526 -20.38 -12.65 11.28
C ARG A 526 -20.10 -12.10 9.88
N PRO A 527 -21.00 -12.30 8.91
CA PRO A 527 -20.92 -11.60 7.64
C PRO A 527 -21.22 -10.11 7.87
N ALA A 528 -20.62 -9.29 7.01
CA ALA A 528 -20.78 -7.84 7.00
C ALA A 528 -20.86 -7.32 5.57
N VAL A 529 -21.39 -6.10 5.41
CA VAL A 529 -21.31 -5.33 4.16
C VAL A 529 -20.14 -4.37 4.31
N LEU A 530 -19.12 -4.50 3.48
CA LEU A 530 -17.85 -3.79 3.64
C LEU A 530 -17.47 -3.05 2.36
N ALA A 531 -16.70 -1.99 2.51
CA ALA A 531 -16.02 -1.31 1.41
C ALA A 531 -14.55 -1.71 1.35
N GLY A 532 -13.96 -1.68 0.16
CA GLY A 532 -12.57 -2.05 -0.09
C GLY A 532 -11.98 -1.42 -1.35
N THR A 533 -10.66 -1.55 -1.51
CA THR A 533 -9.93 -1.08 -2.70
C THR A 533 -10.04 -2.05 -3.88
N SER A 534 -10.41 -3.30 -3.58
CA SER A 534 -10.69 -4.37 -4.55
C SER A 534 -11.78 -5.31 -4.01
N ALA A 535 -12.27 -6.21 -4.86
CA ALA A 535 -13.22 -7.27 -4.49
C ALA A 535 -12.71 -8.19 -3.35
N THR A 536 -11.39 -8.29 -3.19
CA THR A 536 -10.74 -9.17 -2.21
C THR A 536 -10.25 -8.43 -0.97
N ASP A 537 -9.96 -7.13 -1.09
CA ASP A 537 -9.47 -6.26 -0.01
C ASP A 537 -10.62 -5.49 0.67
N LEU A 538 -11.59 -6.23 1.21
CA LEU A 538 -12.69 -5.66 2.01
C LEU A 538 -12.30 -5.59 3.50
N THR A 539 -12.54 -4.44 4.13
CA THR A 539 -12.12 -4.14 5.51
C THR A 539 -13.29 -3.71 6.41
N THR A 540 -13.21 -3.96 7.72
CA THR A 540 -14.29 -3.66 8.70
C THR A 540 -14.69 -2.18 8.72
N ILE A 541 -13.71 -1.29 8.57
CA ILE A 541 -13.92 0.12 8.25
C ILE A 541 -13.36 0.29 6.85
N GLY A 542 -14.15 0.86 5.94
CA GLY A 542 -13.76 1.07 4.55
C GLY A 542 -12.51 1.94 4.41
N PRO A 543 -11.84 1.90 3.24
CA PRO A 543 -10.62 2.67 3.00
C PRO A 543 -10.82 4.16 3.29
N LEU A 544 -9.77 4.81 3.78
CA LEU A 544 -9.75 6.26 3.96
C LEU A 544 -9.73 6.90 2.58
N ILE A 545 -10.66 7.81 2.33
CA ILE A 545 -10.65 8.57 1.08
C ILE A 545 -9.98 9.91 1.34
N VAL A 546 -8.98 10.26 0.55
CA VAL A 546 -8.25 11.53 0.69
C VAL A 546 -8.31 12.36 -0.57
N GLY A 547 -8.19 13.67 -0.40
CA GLY A 547 -7.96 14.63 -1.46
C GLY A 547 -7.60 15.99 -0.87
N ASN A 548 -7.48 16.99 -1.73
CA ASN A 548 -7.19 18.37 -1.37
C ASN A 548 -8.38 19.27 -1.68
N LYS A 549 -8.45 20.40 -0.98
CA LYS A 549 -9.41 21.46 -1.28
C LYS A 549 -9.30 21.87 -2.75
N GLY A 550 -10.44 21.88 -3.44
CA GLY A 550 -10.53 22.16 -4.87
C GLY A 550 -10.42 20.93 -5.78
N ASP A 551 -10.10 19.75 -5.25
CA ASP A 551 -10.07 18.52 -6.05
C ASP A 551 -11.48 18.14 -6.52
N THR A 552 -11.53 17.44 -7.65
CA THR A 552 -12.74 16.76 -8.15
C THR A 552 -12.64 15.28 -7.77
N PHE A 553 -13.61 14.82 -6.98
CA PHE A 553 -13.76 13.42 -6.63
C PHE A 553 -14.50 12.68 -7.75
N ARG A 554 -13.96 11.54 -8.17
CA ARG A 554 -14.58 10.58 -9.11
C ARG A 554 -14.49 9.20 -8.48
N LEU A 555 -15.54 8.82 -7.77
CA LEU A 555 -15.57 7.63 -6.94
C LEU A 555 -16.55 6.64 -7.55
N ASN A 556 -16.01 5.62 -8.22
CA ASN A 556 -16.81 4.59 -8.86
C ASN A 556 -17.13 3.49 -7.84
N VAL A 557 -18.37 3.46 -7.37
CA VAL A 557 -18.84 2.47 -6.41
C VAL A 557 -19.33 1.25 -7.15
N ILE A 558 -18.70 0.10 -6.91
CA ILE A 558 -18.97 -1.17 -7.59
C ILE A 558 -19.65 -2.10 -6.60
N ASP A 559 -20.89 -2.48 -6.87
CA ASP A 559 -21.68 -3.34 -5.99
C ASP A 559 -21.45 -4.83 -6.34
N GLN A 560 -20.88 -5.58 -5.41
CA GLN A 560 -20.61 -7.02 -5.52
C GLN A 560 -21.29 -7.81 -4.40
N LEU A 561 -22.35 -7.26 -3.80
CA LEU A 561 -23.07 -7.92 -2.73
C LEU A 561 -23.84 -9.14 -3.24
N THR A 562 -23.70 -10.26 -2.53
CA THR A 562 -24.27 -11.55 -2.94
C THR A 562 -25.02 -12.26 -1.83
N ASP A 563 -24.76 -11.93 -0.56
CA ASP A 563 -25.35 -12.61 0.59
C ASP A 563 -26.82 -12.21 0.78
N THR A 564 -27.72 -13.15 0.51
CA THR A 564 -29.18 -12.96 0.61
C THR A 564 -29.69 -12.82 2.05
N ARG A 565 -28.83 -12.96 3.06
CA ARG A 565 -29.17 -12.67 4.47
C ARG A 565 -29.12 -11.17 4.79
N MET A 566 -28.49 -10.38 3.92
CA MET A 566 -28.32 -8.93 4.04
C MET A 566 -28.95 -8.22 2.82
N LEU A 567 -29.08 -6.89 2.91
CA LEU A 567 -29.44 -6.07 1.76
C LEU A 567 -28.29 -6.07 0.76
N ARG A 568 -28.57 -6.37 -0.50
CA ARG A 568 -27.56 -6.47 -1.55
C ARG A 568 -27.57 -5.29 -2.49
N THR A 569 -28.61 -4.46 -2.50
CA THR A 569 -28.58 -3.16 -3.16
C THR A 569 -27.90 -2.13 -2.26
N THR A 570 -27.23 -1.14 -2.84
CA THR A 570 -26.45 -0.15 -2.07
C THR A 570 -26.50 1.25 -2.66
N ALA A 571 -26.13 2.25 -1.86
CA ALA A 571 -25.85 3.61 -2.29
C ALA A 571 -24.94 4.26 -1.24
N ILE A 572 -24.07 5.19 -1.63
CA ILE A 572 -23.09 5.79 -0.72
C ILE A 572 -23.41 7.27 -0.54
N HIS A 573 -23.55 7.69 0.71
CA HIS A 573 -23.63 9.10 1.05
C HIS A 573 -22.26 9.64 1.47
N TRP A 574 -21.88 10.78 0.89
CA TRP A 574 -20.62 11.50 1.14
C TRP A 574 -20.84 12.57 2.21
N HIS A 575 -20.80 12.13 3.46
CA HIS A 575 -21.25 12.90 4.60
C HIS A 575 -20.43 14.18 4.83
N GLY A 576 -21.14 15.32 4.84
CA GLY A 576 -20.60 16.67 5.01
C GLY A 576 -20.29 17.43 3.72
N PHE A 577 -20.29 16.78 2.56
CA PHE A 577 -20.16 17.50 1.29
C PHE A 577 -21.42 18.31 0.98
N PHE A 578 -21.25 19.50 0.42
CA PHE A 578 -22.41 20.32 0.04
C PHE A 578 -23.09 19.81 -1.23
N GLN A 579 -22.38 19.03 -2.05
CA GLN A 579 -22.91 18.53 -3.32
C GLN A 579 -23.52 19.66 -4.18
N ALA A 580 -22.91 20.85 -4.13
CA ALA A 580 -23.44 22.04 -4.78
C ALA A 580 -23.39 21.87 -6.31
N GLY A 581 -24.57 21.79 -6.93
CA GLY A 581 -24.71 21.47 -8.36
C GLY A 581 -24.55 19.98 -8.70
N THR A 582 -24.30 19.12 -7.71
CA THR A 582 -24.12 17.67 -7.85
C THR A 582 -25.00 16.88 -6.87
N ASN A 583 -26.17 17.41 -6.51
CA ASN A 583 -27.11 16.75 -5.58
C ASN A 583 -27.57 15.35 -6.03
N TRP A 584 -27.47 15.03 -7.33
CA TRP A 584 -27.66 13.69 -7.88
C TRP A 584 -26.60 12.68 -7.40
N ALA A 585 -25.43 13.15 -6.96
CA ALA A 585 -24.34 12.37 -6.39
C ALA A 585 -24.37 12.32 -4.85
N ASP A 586 -25.47 12.74 -4.20
CA ASP A 586 -25.54 12.81 -2.74
C ASP A 586 -25.65 11.42 -2.08
N GLY A 587 -26.33 10.44 -2.71
CA GLY A 587 -26.42 9.06 -2.21
C GLY A 587 -27.74 8.57 -1.59
N PRO A 588 -28.57 9.39 -0.93
CA PRO A 588 -29.79 8.92 -0.27
C PRO A 588 -30.82 8.26 -1.19
N VAL A 589 -31.08 6.97 -0.94
CA VAL A 589 -32.08 6.19 -1.68
C VAL A 589 -33.48 6.76 -1.49
N GLY A 590 -34.17 7.02 -2.60
CA GLY A 590 -35.51 7.60 -2.60
C GLY A 590 -35.52 9.12 -2.47
N VAL A 591 -34.37 9.79 -2.34
CA VAL A 591 -34.28 11.26 -2.38
C VAL A 591 -33.48 11.72 -3.59
N SER A 592 -32.19 11.42 -3.65
CA SER A 592 -31.31 11.85 -4.74
C SER A 592 -31.18 10.80 -5.84
N GLN A 593 -31.28 9.51 -5.52
CA GLN A 593 -31.08 8.44 -6.49
C GLN A 593 -31.84 7.15 -6.14
N CYS A 594 -31.91 6.23 -7.12
CA CYS A 594 -32.24 4.82 -6.87
C CYS A 594 -30.98 4.03 -6.45
N PRO A 595 -31.13 2.86 -5.79
CA PRO A 595 -29.98 2.04 -5.39
C PRO A 595 -29.18 1.51 -6.59
N ILE A 596 -27.89 1.33 -6.38
CA ILE A 596 -27.02 0.48 -7.19
C ILE A 596 -27.39 -0.98 -6.88
N VAL A 597 -27.50 -1.83 -7.90
CA VAL A 597 -27.83 -3.24 -7.73
C VAL A 597 -26.59 -4.14 -7.86
N PRO A 598 -26.61 -5.36 -7.30
CA PRO A 598 -25.50 -6.30 -7.44
C PRO A 598 -25.03 -6.51 -8.87
N GLY A 599 -23.72 -6.39 -9.08
CA GLY A 599 -23.06 -6.55 -10.38
C GLY A 599 -22.94 -5.26 -11.19
N GLU A 600 -23.57 -4.18 -10.74
CA GLU A 600 -23.51 -2.86 -11.38
C GLU A 600 -22.59 -1.90 -10.63
N SER A 601 -22.31 -0.75 -11.25
CA SER A 601 -21.50 0.31 -10.64
C SER A 601 -22.06 1.69 -10.94
N PHE A 602 -21.77 2.66 -10.07
CA PHE A 602 -22.14 4.05 -10.24
C PHE A 602 -20.97 4.98 -9.87
N GLU A 603 -20.56 5.83 -10.81
CA GLU A 603 -19.56 6.87 -10.57
C GLU A 603 -20.21 8.11 -9.98
N TYR A 604 -19.82 8.42 -8.74
CA TYR A 604 -20.11 9.69 -8.09
C TYR A 604 -19.04 10.71 -8.51
N GLU A 605 -19.47 11.83 -9.07
CA GLU A 605 -18.59 12.96 -9.42
C GLU A 605 -19.03 14.22 -8.69
N PHE A 606 -18.14 14.80 -7.88
CA PHE A 606 -18.38 16.06 -7.19
C PHE A 606 -17.07 16.78 -6.84
N GLN A 607 -17.13 18.08 -6.56
CA GLN A 607 -15.95 18.89 -6.28
C GLN A 607 -15.88 19.34 -4.82
N ALA A 608 -14.70 19.25 -4.22
CA ALA A 608 -14.42 19.82 -2.90
C ALA A 608 -14.10 21.33 -2.99
N HIS A 609 -14.89 22.10 -3.74
CA HIS A 609 -14.64 23.49 -4.14
C HIS A 609 -13.84 24.32 -3.12
N ASN A 610 -14.52 24.82 -2.08
CA ASN A 610 -13.91 25.55 -0.97
C ASN A 610 -14.03 24.75 0.35
N GLN A 611 -14.28 23.45 0.25
CA GLN A 611 -14.49 22.57 1.40
C GLN A 611 -13.18 21.85 1.75
N ALA A 612 -12.85 21.82 3.03
CA ALA A 612 -11.74 21.05 3.58
C ALA A 612 -12.12 20.64 5.01
N GLY A 613 -11.45 19.63 5.55
CA GLY A 613 -11.68 19.12 6.90
C GLY A 613 -12.00 17.64 6.93
N THR A 614 -12.78 17.23 7.93
CA THR A 614 -13.04 15.82 8.22
C THR A 614 -14.45 15.41 7.76
N PHE A 615 -14.50 14.45 6.83
CA PHE A 615 -15.69 13.88 6.22
C PHE A 615 -15.74 12.38 6.51
N TRP A 616 -16.80 11.72 6.06
CA TRP A 616 -16.90 10.26 6.07
C TRP A 616 -17.93 9.82 5.04
N TYR A 617 -18.02 8.52 4.78
CA TYR A 617 -18.98 7.96 3.86
C TYR A 617 -19.63 6.71 4.46
N HIS A 618 -20.88 6.45 4.09
CA HIS A 618 -21.61 5.28 4.55
C HIS A 618 -22.71 4.88 3.58
N SER A 619 -23.20 3.65 3.74
CA SER A 619 -24.42 3.23 3.04
C SER A 619 -25.59 4.15 3.40
N HIS A 620 -26.29 4.68 2.41
CA HIS A 620 -27.58 5.37 2.60
C HIS A 620 -28.73 4.55 2.02
N HIS A 621 -28.67 3.23 2.26
CA HIS A 621 -29.70 2.29 1.91
C HIS A 621 -30.15 1.48 3.13
N SER A 622 -31.32 1.86 3.68
CA SER A 622 -31.92 1.25 4.87
C SER A 622 -30.90 1.10 6.00
N THR A 623 -30.85 -0.05 6.66
CA THR A 623 -29.96 -0.34 7.82
C THR A 623 -28.62 -0.96 7.43
N GLN A 624 -28.26 -0.97 6.13
CA GLN A 624 -27.05 -1.61 5.63
C GLN A 624 -25.76 -1.01 6.24
N TYR A 625 -25.78 0.28 6.59
CA TYR A 625 -24.69 0.94 7.31
C TYR A 625 -24.42 0.31 8.68
N CYS A 626 -25.46 -0.12 9.42
CA CYS A 626 -25.31 -0.85 10.68
C CYS A 626 -24.66 -2.24 10.52
N ASP A 627 -24.69 -2.79 9.30
CA ASP A 627 -24.03 -4.05 8.94
C ASP A 627 -22.59 -3.89 8.43
N GLY A 628 -22.04 -2.67 8.44
CA GLY A 628 -20.61 -2.42 8.32
C GLY A 628 -20.18 -1.40 7.26
N LEU A 629 -21.07 -0.99 6.35
CA LEU A 629 -20.66 -0.19 5.19
C LEU A 629 -20.47 1.29 5.56
N ARG A 630 -19.24 1.63 5.95
CA ARG A 630 -18.80 2.95 6.42
C ARG A 630 -17.29 3.12 6.34
N GLY A 631 -16.80 4.34 6.09
CA GLY A 631 -15.39 4.70 6.11
C GLY A 631 -15.18 6.19 6.30
N ALA A 632 -13.95 6.61 6.61
CA ALA A 632 -13.61 8.02 6.82
C ALA A 632 -13.14 8.70 5.52
N MET A 633 -13.21 10.03 5.47
CA MET A 633 -12.70 10.81 4.35
C MET A 633 -12.07 12.12 4.85
N VAL A 634 -10.94 12.53 4.27
CA VAL A 634 -10.24 13.76 4.67
C VAL A 634 -9.92 14.59 3.44
N VAL A 635 -10.30 15.85 3.47
CA VAL A 635 -9.91 16.84 2.46
C VAL A 635 -8.94 17.82 3.09
N TYR A 636 -7.68 17.76 2.67
CA TYR A 636 -6.61 18.59 3.21
C TYR A 636 -6.68 20.02 2.63
N ASP A 637 -6.41 21.02 3.46
CA ASP A 637 -6.24 22.41 3.04
C ASP A 637 -4.76 22.78 3.10
N PRO A 638 -4.07 22.95 1.95
CA PRO A 638 -2.69 23.42 1.93
C PRO A 638 -2.48 24.79 2.61
N ALA A 639 -3.55 25.56 2.79
CA ALA A 639 -3.58 26.84 3.49
C ALA A 639 -4.34 26.76 4.82
N ASP A 640 -4.30 25.61 5.52
CA ASP A 640 -4.95 25.42 6.82
C ASP A 640 -4.55 26.52 7.83
N PRO A 641 -5.51 27.31 8.34
CA PRO A 641 -5.23 28.39 9.30
C PRO A 641 -4.68 27.87 10.64
N HIS A 642 -4.87 26.59 10.97
CA HIS A 642 -4.36 25.97 12.18
C HIS A 642 -3.02 25.25 12.00
N LEU A 643 -2.43 25.24 10.79
CA LEU A 643 -1.14 24.58 10.52
C LEU A 643 -0.05 24.89 11.57
N PRO A 644 0.11 26.13 12.08
CA PRO A 644 1.12 26.41 13.12
C PRO A 644 0.89 25.71 14.47
N LEU A 645 -0.30 25.16 14.73
CA LEU A 645 -0.67 24.54 16.00
C LEU A 645 -0.26 23.07 16.10
N TYR A 646 0.02 22.40 14.98
CA TYR A 646 0.38 20.98 14.94
C TYR A 646 1.60 20.73 14.04
N ASP A 647 2.20 19.56 14.19
CA ASP A 647 3.37 19.09 13.44
C ASP A 647 3.00 17.94 12.49
N ILE A 648 1.99 17.12 12.86
CA ILE A 648 1.61 15.89 12.15
C ILE A 648 0.09 15.84 11.96
N ASP A 649 -0.34 15.64 10.72
CA ASP A 649 -1.72 15.38 10.27
C ASP A 649 -1.66 14.51 9.01
N ASN A 650 -2.01 13.23 9.12
CA ASN A 650 -1.93 12.26 8.03
C ASN A 650 -2.88 11.09 8.33
N GLU A 651 -2.81 10.01 7.57
CA GLU A 651 -3.69 8.84 7.69
C GLU A 651 -3.65 8.23 9.10
N SER A 652 -2.50 8.29 9.79
CA SER A 652 -2.34 7.74 11.14
C SER A 652 -3.06 8.56 12.23
N THR A 653 -3.53 9.77 11.90
CA THR A 653 -4.21 10.67 12.86
C THR A 653 -5.73 10.56 12.82
N VAL A 654 -6.29 9.65 12.00
CA VAL A 654 -7.74 9.42 11.92
C VAL A 654 -8.18 8.39 12.96
N ILE A 655 -9.18 8.76 13.75
CA ILE A 655 -9.79 7.93 14.80
C ILE A 655 -11.26 7.73 14.49
N THR A 656 -11.66 6.52 14.11
CA THR A 656 -13.06 6.16 13.92
C THR A 656 -13.62 5.49 15.16
N LEU A 657 -14.78 5.94 15.63
CA LEU A 657 -15.57 5.30 16.68
C LEU A 657 -16.78 4.64 16.06
N ALA A 658 -17.00 3.36 16.37
CA ALA A 658 -18.06 2.58 15.78
C ALA A 658 -18.67 1.58 16.78
N ASP A 659 -19.92 1.20 16.54
CA ASP A 659 -20.61 0.12 17.23
C ASP A 659 -20.53 -1.19 16.45
N TRP A 660 -20.59 -2.33 17.14
CA TRP A 660 -20.64 -3.63 16.49
C TRP A 660 -21.77 -4.47 17.05
N TYR A 661 -22.57 -5.02 16.14
CA TYR A 661 -23.71 -5.90 16.44
C TYR A 661 -23.34 -7.36 16.16
N HIS A 662 -23.96 -8.31 16.84
CA HIS A 662 -23.81 -9.75 16.49
C HIS A 662 -25.00 -10.31 15.71
N VAL A 663 -26.07 -9.53 15.60
CA VAL A 663 -27.25 -9.83 14.77
C VAL A 663 -27.18 -8.99 13.50
N LEU A 664 -27.57 -9.58 12.37
CA LEU A 664 -27.67 -8.87 11.10
C LEU A 664 -28.87 -7.94 11.12
N ALA A 665 -28.73 -6.76 10.52
CA ALA A 665 -29.73 -5.73 10.64
C ALA A 665 -31.12 -6.13 10.11
N PRO A 666 -31.26 -6.82 8.95
CA PRO A 666 -32.57 -7.18 8.40
C PRO A 666 -33.42 -8.12 9.27
N VAL A 667 -32.78 -8.88 10.18
CA VAL A 667 -33.46 -9.85 11.04
C VAL A 667 -33.47 -9.45 12.52
N ALA A 668 -33.01 -8.23 12.84
CA ALA A 668 -32.94 -7.75 14.23
C ALA A 668 -34.32 -7.53 14.87
N GLY A 669 -35.38 -7.33 14.06
CA GLY A 669 -36.76 -7.13 14.54
C GLY A 669 -36.98 -5.83 15.34
N GLY A 670 -36.06 -4.88 15.23
CA GLY A 670 -36.01 -3.61 15.98
C GLY A 670 -34.55 -3.20 16.23
N ALA A 671 -34.33 -2.07 16.90
CA ALA A 671 -32.99 -1.59 17.23
C ALA A 671 -32.30 -2.54 18.24
N PRO A 672 -31.30 -3.34 17.84
CA PRO A 672 -30.60 -4.22 18.75
C PRO A 672 -29.64 -3.42 19.64
N ARG A 673 -29.17 -4.06 20.72
CA ARG A 673 -28.12 -3.48 21.57
C ARG A 673 -26.76 -3.87 21.01
N PRO A 674 -25.83 -2.92 20.77
CA PRO A 674 -24.49 -3.26 20.28
C PRO A 674 -23.69 -3.98 21.37
N GLN A 675 -22.87 -4.94 20.94
CA GLN A 675 -22.04 -5.78 21.80
C GLN A 675 -20.69 -5.13 22.09
N SER A 676 -20.10 -4.45 21.11
CA SER A 676 -18.78 -3.83 21.22
C SER A 676 -18.79 -2.39 20.75
N THR A 677 -17.89 -1.59 21.33
CA THR A 677 -17.36 -0.38 20.68
C THR A 677 -16.08 -0.78 19.96
N LEU A 678 -15.97 -0.40 18.69
CA LEU A 678 -14.76 -0.51 17.89
C LEU A 678 -14.10 0.87 17.81
N ILE A 679 -12.79 0.91 18.02
CA ILE A 679 -11.95 2.07 17.72
C ILE A 679 -11.00 1.63 16.61
N ASN A 680 -10.99 2.35 15.48
CA ASN A 680 -10.28 1.97 14.25
C ASN A 680 -10.53 0.51 13.81
N GLY A 681 -11.80 0.08 13.91
CA GLY A 681 -12.27 -1.20 13.36
C GLY A 681 -12.10 -2.42 14.24
N ILE A 682 -11.53 -2.30 15.45
CA ILE A 682 -11.39 -3.41 16.40
C ILE A 682 -11.81 -3.02 17.82
N GLY A 683 -12.28 -3.99 18.60
CA GLY A 683 -12.80 -3.76 19.94
C GLY A 683 -13.00 -5.04 20.72
N ARG A 684 -13.52 -4.95 21.95
CA ARG A 684 -13.79 -6.12 22.82
C ARG A 684 -15.25 -6.07 23.30
N TYR A 685 -15.85 -7.23 23.56
CA TYR A 685 -17.13 -7.36 24.28
C TYR A 685 -17.00 -8.23 25.53
N PRO A 686 -17.88 -8.06 26.54
CA PRO A 686 -17.94 -8.95 27.68
C PRO A 686 -18.22 -10.39 27.25
N GLN A 687 -17.45 -11.36 27.78
CA GLN A 687 -17.57 -12.80 27.48
C GLN A 687 -17.02 -13.23 26.10
N GLY A 688 -16.45 -12.30 25.33
CA GLY A 688 -15.71 -12.61 24.11
C GLY A 688 -14.27 -13.06 24.34
N PRO A 689 -13.60 -13.60 23.32
CA PRO A 689 -12.16 -13.83 23.39
C PRO A 689 -11.41 -12.50 23.51
N THR A 690 -10.25 -12.52 24.16
CA THR A 690 -9.37 -11.34 24.17
C THR A 690 -8.79 -11.15 22.77
N VAL A 691 -9.20 -10.07 22.10
CA VAL A 691 -8.62 -9.64 20.82
C VAL A 691 -7.68 -8.44 21.02
N PRO A 692 -6.72 -8.20 20.11
CA PRO A 692 -5.93 -6.98 20.10
C PRO A 692 -6.80 -5.72 20.06
N LEU A 693 -6.30 -4.63 20.62
CA LEU A 693 -6.93 -3.31 20.54
C LEU A 693 -6.16 -2.45 19.53
N ALA A 694 -6.81 -1.41 19.01
CA ALA A 694 -6.15 -0.45 18.14
C ALA A 694 -5.02 0.25 18.90
N VAL A 695 -3.88 0.41 18.22
CA VAL A 695 -2.72 1.13 18.74
C VAL A 695 -2.45 2.32 17.84
N ILE A 696 -2.42 3.50 18.42
CA ILE A 696 -2.05 4.76 17.77
C ILE A 696 -0.69 5.17 18.33
N ASN A 697 0.34 5.13 17.49
CA ASN A 697 1.70 5.46 17.89
C ASN A 697 1.94 6.97 17.79
N VAL A 698 2.70 7.51 18.74
CA VAL A 698 3.09 8.92 18.77
C VAL A 698 4.54 9.11 19.22
N GLU A 699 5.23 10.06 18.60
CA GLU A 699 6.53 10.54 19.05
C GLU A 699 6.35 11.52 20.21
N ARG A 700 7.26 11.47 21.19
CA ARG A 700 7.25 12.42 22.31
C ARG A 700 7.62 13.84 21.86
N ASN A 701 6.98 14.84 22.48
CA ASN A 701 7.17 16.28 22.23
C ASN A 701 6.78 16.76 20.82
N LYS A 702 5.81 16.09 20.19
CA LYS A 702 5.17 16.52 18.96
C LYS A 702 3.74 16.98 19.24
N ARG A 703 3.15 17.63 18.24
CA ARG A 703 1.77 18.11 18.25
C ARG A 703 1.01 17.42 17.12
N TYR A 704 0.06 16.56 17.47
CA TYR A 704 -0.72 15.81 16.49
C TYR A 704 -2.09 16.46 16.31
N ARG A 705 -2.53 16.64 15.07
CA ARG A 705 -3.94 16.91 14.76
C ARG A 705 -4.65 15.58 14.59
N PHE A 706 -5.34 15.13 15.63
CA PHE A 706 -6.20 13.94 15.55
C PHE A 706 -7.60 14.31 15.06
N ARG A 707 -8.16 13.45 14.20
CA ARG A 707 -9.48 13.60 13.59
C ARG A 707 -10.38 12.48 14.10
N VAL A 708 -11.24 12.78 15.07
CA VAL A 708 -12.17 11.79 15.64
C VAL A 708 -13.53 11.87 14.95
N VAL A 709 -14.01 10.75 14.46
CA VAL A 709 -15.26 10.60 13.68
C VAL A 709 -16.12 9.53 14.35
N ASN A 710 -17.36 9.85 14.71
CA ASN A 710 -18.31 8.85 15.17
C ASN A 710 -19.14 8.31 14.00
N ILE A 711 -18.72 7.15 13.51
CA ILE A 711 -19.37 6.39 12.44
C ILE A 711 -20.22 5.24 13.01
N ALA A 712 -20.76 5.39 14.22
CA ALA A 712 -21.66 4.41 14.80
C ALA A 712 -23.09 4.55 14.25
N CYS A 713 -23.79 3.42 14.19
CA CYS A 713 -25.19 3.35 13.78
C CYS A 713 -26.15 3.83 14.88
N SER A 714 -25.77 3.77 16.17
CA SER A 714 -26.63 4.23 17.27
C SER A 714 -25.95 5.03 18.39
N PRO A 715 -24.92 4.51 19.08
CA PRO A 715 -24.43 5.16 20.30
C PRO A 715 -23.70 6.48 20.04
N ASN A 716 -23.74 7.35 21.05
CA ASN A 716 -22.77 8.42 21.23
C ASN A 716 -21.72 7.98 22.25
N TYR A 717 -20.53 8.58 22.17
CA TYR A 717 -19.39 8.22 23.00
C TYR A 717 -18.89 9.41 23.81
N ARG A 718 -18.51 9.14 25.07
CA ARG A 718 -17.60 10.03 25.80
C ARG A 718 -16.17 9.64 25.44
N PHE A 719 -15.54 10.43 24.57
CA PHE A 719 -14.18 10.24 24.09
C PHE A 719 -13.16 10.98 24.97
N SER A 720 -12.08 10.32 25.36
CA SER A 720 -10.94 10.94 26.07
C SER A 720 -9.65 10.16 25.86
N ILE A 721 -8.51 10.80 26.18
CA ILE A 721 -7.20 10.17 26.18
C ILE A 721 -6.57 10.43 27.55
N ASP A 722 -6.27 9.36 28.28
CA ASP A 722 -5.78 9.44 29.66
C ASP A 722 -4.53 10.31 29.75
N GLY A 723 -4.51 11.24 30.71
CA GLY A 723 -3.39 12.14 30.95
C GLY A 723 -3.23 13.29 29.96
N HIS A 724 -4.03 13.34 28.88
CA HIS A 724 -3.90 14.35 27.83
C HIS A 724 -5.10 15.31 27.79
N SER A 725 -4.82 16.55 27.41
CA SER A 725 -5.87 17.52 27.06
C SER A 725 -6.06 17.55 25.54
N LEU A 726 -7.29 17.74 25.09
CA LEU A 726 -7.70 17.80 23.69
C LEU A 726 -8.01 19.25 23.35
N THR A 727 -7.22 19.87 22.46
CA THR A 727 -7.48 21.24 22.02
C THR A 727 -8.24 21.22 20.71
N ILE A 728 -9.57 21.35 20.76
CA ILE A 728 -10.44 21.30 19.58
C ILE A 728 -10.13 22.50 18.68
N ILE A 729 -9.89 22.24 17.39
CA ILE A 729 -9.60 23.25 16.37
C ILE A 729 -10.54 23.16 15.16
N GLU A 730 -11.28 22.06 15.02
CA GLU A 730 -12.29 21.88 13.96
C GLU A 730 -13.50 21.14 14.53
N ILE A 731 -14.69 21.55 14.11
CA ILE A 731 -15.92 20.79 14.27
C ILE A 731 -16.51 20.51 12.89
N GLU A 732 -16.75 19.25 12.57
CA GLU A 732 -17.12 18.81 11.23
C GLU A 732 -16.08 19.31 10.18
N THR A 733 -16.43 20.31 9.38
CA THR A 733 -15.57 20.94 8.35
C THR A 733 -15.30 22.42 8.65
N VAL A 734 -15.62 22.88 9.87
CA VAL A 734 -15.53 24.28 10.28
C VAL A 734 -14.40 24.46 11.28
N ASN A 735 -13.39 25.26 10.89
CA ASN A 735 -12.33 25.71 11.78
C ASN A 735 -12.90 26.56 12.92
N VAL A 736 -12.50 26.29 14.16
CA VAL A 736 -12.99 26.96 15.37
C VAL A 736 -11.85 27.63 16.14
N GLN A 737 -12.21 28.58 17.01
CA GLN A 737 -11.28 29.08 18.01
C GLN A 737 -10.81 27.91 18.90
N PRO A 738 -9.50 27.73 19.16
CA PRO A 738 -8.99 26.62 19.95
C PRO A 738 -9.69 26.51 21.31
N TYR A 739 -10.30 25.35 21.58
CA TYR A 739 -11.01 25.08 22.82
C TYR A 739 -10.48 23.81 23.51
N THR A 740 -9.74 24.00 24.60
CA THR A 740 -9.10 22.90 25.34
C THR A 740 -10.06 22.26 26.35
N VAL A 741 -10.20 20.94 26.24
CA VAL A 741 -11.07 20.09 27.06
C VAL A 741 -10.33 18.80 27.43
N THR A 742 -10.91 17.97 28.32
CA THR A 742 -10.36 16.62 28.61
C THR A 742 -11.20 15.49 28.04
N SER A 743 -12.44 15.79 27.65
CA SER A 743 -13.32 14.80 27.01
C SER A 743 -14.31 15.45 26.07
N ILE A 744 -14.66 14.73 25.01
CA ILE A 744 -15.62 15.14 23.99
C ILE A 744 -16.79 14.17 24.04
N GLN A 745 -18.01 14.70 24.19
CA GLN A 745 -19.21 13.93 23.94
C GLN A 745 -19.51 14.01 22.44
N ILE A 746 -19.30 12.92 21.72
CA ILE A 746 -19.43 12.84 20.26
C ILE A 746 -20.63 11.99 19.87
N PHE A 747 -21.59 12.59 19.16
CA PHE A 747 -22.80 11.89 18.70
C PHE A 747 -22.60 11.25 17.33
N ALA A 748 -23.42 10.26 16.98
CA ALA A 748 -23.36 9.60 15.67
C ALA A 748 -23.45 10.63 14.54
N GLY A 749 -22.54 10.54 13.57
CA GLY A 749 -22.38 11.48 12.46
C GLY A 749 -21.55 12.73 12.75
N GLN A 750 -21.16 12.98 14.00
CA GLN A 750 -20.30 14.12 14.35
C GLN A 750 -18.81 13.82 14.19
N ARG A 751 -18.04 14.86 13.90
CA ARG A 751 -16.58 14.86 13.76
C ARG A 751 -15.95 16.03 14.51
N TYR A 752 -14.77 15.80 15.08
CA TYR A 752 -13.94 16.84 15.71
C TYR A 752 -12.47 16.64 15.32
N SER A 753 -11.77 17.73 14.98
CA SER A 753 -10.29 17.70 14.99
C SER A 753 -9.76 18.40 16.24
N PHE A 754 -8.77 17.80 16.89
CA PHE A 754 -8.11 18.39 18.05
C PHE A 754 -6.59 18.23 17.98
N VAL A 755 -5.89 19.22 18.54
CA VAL A 755 -4.44 19.14 18.78
C VAL A 755 -4.19 18.41 20.10
N LEU A 756 -3.39 17.36 20.04
CA LEU A 756 -2.82 16.64 21.17
C LEU A 756 -1.33 16.94 21.27
N ASN A 757 -0.89 17.44 22.43
CA ASN A 757 0.53 17.60 22.72
C ASN A 757 1.05 16.33 23.40
N THR A 758 2.09 15.71 22.85
CA THR A 758 2.65 14.45 23.40
C THR A 758 3.72 14.73 24.44
N ASN A 759 3.34 15.47 25.49
CA ASN A 759 4.24 15.96 26.53
C ASN A 759 4.30 15.07 27.78
N MET A 760 3.62 13.93 27.77
CA MET A 760 3.64 12.98 28.88
C MET A 760 4.95 12.15 28.88
N PRO A 761 5.26 11.43 29.98
CA PRO A 761 6.33 10.42 29.98
C PRO A 761 6.15 9.38 28.86
N VAL A 762 7.25 8.76 28.42
CA VAL A 762 7.17 7.65 27.46
C VAL A 762 6.51 6.45 28.16
N ASP A 763 5.25 6.18 27.80
CA ASP A 763 4.45 5.06 28.29
C ASP A 763 3.25 4.82 27.35
N ASN A 764 2.40 3.85 27.68
CA ASN A 764 1.12 3.61 27.03
C ASN A 764 -0.02 4.30 27.80
N TYR A 765 -0.94 4.93 27.09
CA TYR A 765 -2.10 5.64 27.64
C TYR A 765 -3.40 5.09 27.03
N TRP A 766 -4.45 4.96 27.84
CA TRP A 766 -5.76 4.57 27.30
C TRP A 766 -6.37 5.71 26.47
N ILE A 767 -6.80 5.37 25.25
CA ILE A 767 -7.84 6.07 24.51
C ILE A 767 -9.16 5.43 24.92
N ARG A 768 -10.15 6.23 25.32
CA ARG A 768 -11.43 5.75 25.86
C ARG A 768 -12.59 6.29 25.03
N ALA A 769 -13.56 5.43 24.74
CA ALA A 769 -14.80 5.79 24.05
C ALA A 769 -15.99 5.09 24.72
N ASN A 770 -16.42 5.58 25.88
CA ASN A 770 -17.50 4.92 26.64
C ASN A 770 -18.88 5.26 26.02
N PRO A 771 -19.68 4.27 25.61
CA PRO A 771 -20.94 4.54 24.91
C PRO A 771 -22.10 4.86 25.88
N ASN A 772 -23.11 5.58 25.40
CA ASN A 772 -24.35 5.79 26.15
C ASN A 772 -25.27 4.56 26.20
N ASN A 773 -25.18 3.67 25.22
CA ASN A 773 -25.91 2.40 25.10
C ASN A 773 -24.95 1.26 24.74
N GLY A 774 -25.31 0.00 24.98
CA GLY A 774 -24.39 -1.14 24.83
C GLY A 774 -23.63 -1.45 26.13
N ASN A 775 -22.50 -2.13 26.01
CA ASN A 775 -21.66 -2.48 27.17
C ASN A 775 -20.82 -1.27 27.59
N ARG A 776 -20.96 -0.81 28.84
CA ARG A 776 -20.30 0.40 29.35
C ARG A 776 -19.15 0.04 30.29
N GLY A 777 -18.21 0.98 30.44
CA GLY A 777 -17.01 0.81 31.26
C GLY A 777 -15.81 0.33 30.46
N HIS A 778 -14.70 0.07 31.15
CA HIS A 778 -13.40 -0.19 30.52
C HIS A 778 -12.68 -1.44 31.03
N ASP A 779 -13.36 -2.25 31.84
CA ASP A 779 -12.80 -3.46 32.43
C ASP A 779 -12.30 -4.39 31.32
N GLY A 780 -11.07 -4.91 31.45
CA GLY A 780 -10.47 -5.77 30.43
C GLY A 780 -10.19 -5.09 29.08
N GLY A 781 -10.12 -3.76 29.03
CA GLY A 781 -9.88 -3.00 27.79
C GLY A 781 -11.13 -2.80 26.94
N LEU A 782 -12.34 -3.01 27.49
CA LEU A 782 -13.58 -2.65 26.82
C LEU A 782 -13.58 -1.16 26.43
N ASN A 783 -14.19 -0.84 25.30
CA ASN A 783 -14.40 0.55 24.87
C ASN A 783 -13.11 1.39 24.86
N SER A 784 -11.97 0.77 24.57
CA SER A 784 -10.65 1.38 24.70
C SER A 784 -9.73 1.05 23.52
N ALA A 785 -8.76 1.92 23.28
CA ALA A 785 -7.61 1.73 22.39
C ALA A 785 -6.34 2.25 23.10
N ILE A 786 -5.17 2.09 22.49
CA ILE A 786 -3.88 2.41 23.09
C ILE A 786 -3.26 3.59 22.34
N LEU A 787 -2.97 4.68 23.04
CA LEU A 787 -2.01 5.68 22.57
C LEU A 787 -0.62 5.28 23.07
N ARG A 788 0.28 4.89 22.17
CA ARG A 788 1.61 4.38 22.51
C ARG A 788 2.67 5.39 22.13
N TYR A 789 3.45 5.83 23.12
CA TYR A 789 4.62 6.65 22.85
C TYR A 789 5.74 5.79 22.26
N ASP A 790 6.50 6.34 21.32
CA ASP A 790 7.72 5.70 20.83
C ASP A 790 8.68 5.40 22.01
N GLY A 791 9.21 4.18 22.04
CA GLY A 791 9.99 3.60 23.13
C GLY A 791 9.19 3.04 24.32
N ALA A 792 7.85 3.10 24.30
CA ALA A 792 7.02 2.48 25.34
C ALA A 792 6.88 0.95 25.16
N PRO A 793 6.76 0.16 26.24
CA PRO A 793 6.66 -1.30 26.15
C PRO A 793 5.39 -1.75 25.44
N ILE A 794 5.44 -2.89 24.73
CA ILE A 794 4.26 -3.50 24.08
C ILE A 794 3.37 -4.17 25.13
N GLN A 795 2.52 -3.38 25.77
CA GLN A 795 1.55 -3.85 26.77
C GLN A 795 0.31 -2.93 26.81
N ASP A 796 -0.76 -3.43 27.40
CA ASP A 796 -1.97 -2.63 27.68
C ASP A 796 -1.63 -1.51 28.71
N PRO A 797 -2.15 -0.28 28.55
CA PRO A 797 -1.98 0.79 29.53
C PRO A 797 -2.50 0.43 30.92
N THR A 798 -1.89 1.02 31.96
CA THR A 798 -2.38 0.93 33.35
C THR A 798 -2.97 2.25 33.85
N THR A 799 -3.11 3.23 32.95
CA THR A 799 -3.58 4.57 33.28
C THR A 799 -5.05 4.56 33.70
N ILE A 800 -5.44 5.57 34.48
CA ILE A 800 -6.82 5.79 34.91
C ILE A 800 -7.32 7.13 34.36
N ASP A 801 -8.61 7.18 33.99
CA ASP A 801 -9.26 8.45 33.63
C ASP A 801 -9.30 9.34 34.87
N ASN A 802 -8.51 10.42 34.85
CA ASN A 802 -8.42 11.37 35.96
C ASN A 802 -9.58 12.40 35.97
N GLY A 803 -10.55 12.27 35.05
CA GLY A 803 -11.61 13.25 34.88
C GLY A 803 -11.11 14.57 34.28
N GLY A 804 -11.90 15.64 34.41
CA GLY A 804 -11.52 16.99 33.96
C GLY A 804 -12.70 17.77 33.40
N SER A 805 -12.41 18.75 32.55
CA SER A 805 -13.43 19.64 31.97
C SER A 805 -14.01 19.02 30.69
N PRO A 806 -15.26 18.52 30.69
CA PRO A 806 -15.91 18.05 29.47
C PRO A 806 -16.18 19.23 28.53
N MET A 807 -16.23 18.94 27.23
CA MET A 807 -16.64 19.90 26.22
C MET A 807 -18.07 20.40 26.49
N ILE A 808 -18.24 21.73 26.44
CA ILE A 808 -19.55 22.39 26.41
C ILE A 808 -19.76 22.94 25.00
N GLU A 809 -20.73 22.39 24.27
CA GLU A 809 -20.95 22.73 22.85
C GLU A 809 -21.17 24.23 22.61
N GLY A 810 -21.91 24.90 23.49
CA GLY A 810 -22.19 26.34 23.37
C GLY A 810 -20.97 27.27 23.50
N ASN A 811 -19.81 26.74 23.92
CA ASN A 811 -18.56 27.51 23.99
C ASN A 811 -17.74 27.43 22.68
N LEU A 812 -18.10 26.53 21.76
CA LEU A 812 -17.45 26.44 20.46
C LEU A 812 -17.85 27.66 19.62
N THR A 813 -16.86 28.26 18.96
CA THR A 813 -17.10 29.42 18.08
C THR A 813 -16.26 29.30 16.82
N PRO A 814 -16.81 29.58 15.62
CA PRO A 814 -16.04 29.60 14.39
C PRO A 814 -14.80 30.49 14.48
N LEU A 815 -13.69 30.05 13.87
CA LEU A 815 -12.44 30.80 13.81
C LEU A 815 -12.66 32.15 13.14
N VAL A 816 -13.36 32.13 12.00
CA VAL A 816 -13.84 33.33 11.33
C VAL A 816 -15.23 33.65 11.87
N SER A 817 -15.31 34.67 12.73
CA SER A 817 -16.57 35.08 13.35
C SER A 817 -17.59 35.46 12.28
N THR A 818 -18.71 34.76 12.27
CA THR A 818 -19.81 35.02 11.34
C THR A 818 -21.14 34.97 12.11
N PRO A 819 -21.92 36.06 12.14
CA PRO A 819 -23.26 36.04 12.71
C PRO A 819 -24.15 35.04 11.99
N ALA A 820 -25.11 34.48 12.73
CA ALA A 820 -26.15 33.66 12.12
C ALA A 820 -26.96 34.49 11.11
N PRO A 821 -27.38 33.92 9.98
CA PRO A 821 -28.11 34.65 8.95
C PRO A 821 -29.46 35.15 9.48
N GLY A 822 -29.94 36.25 8.88
CA GLY A 822 -31.22 36.89 9.22
C GLY A 822 -31.18 37.81 10.44
N ILE A 823 -32.36 38.18 10.93
CA ILE A 823 -32.51 39.09 12.08
C ILE A 823 -32.19 38.32 13.37
N PRO A 824 -31.34 38.83 14.29
CA PRO A 824 -30.87 38.11 15.48
C PRO A 824 -31.93 38.03 16.60
N GLN A 825 -33.08 37.46 16.28
CA GLN A 825 -34.22 37.25 17.17
C GLN A 825 -34.92 35.92 16.82
N PRO A 826 -35.37 35.13 17.81
CA PRO A 826 -36.13 33.91 17.54
C PRO A 826 -37.40 34.17 16.72
N GLY A 827 -37.67 33.32 15.73
CA GLY A 827 -38.83 33.42 14.86
C GLY A 827 -38.76 34.55 13.81
N ALA A 828 -37.57 35.13 13.59
CA ALA A 828 -37.37 36.25 12.66
C ALA A 828 -36.56 35.88 11.40
N ALA A 829 -36.55 34.59 11.02
CA ALA A 829 -36.09 34.16 9.70
C ALA A 829 -37.18 34.34 8.64
N ASP A 830 -36.84 34.21 7.35
CA ASP A 830 -37.81 34.30 6.25
C ASP A 830 -38.83 33.16 6.31
N VAL A 831 -38.38 31.95 6.67
CA VAL A 831 -39.22 30.78 6.93
C VAL A 831 -38.85 30.21 8.29
N ASN A 832 -39.86 30.01 9.15
CA ASN A 832 -39.66 29.49 10.50
C ASN A 832 -40.46 28.19 10.64
N LEU A 833 -39.75 27.09 10.91
CA LEU A 833 -40.30 25.75 11.04
C LEU A 833 -40.15 25.24 12.47
N ASN A 834 -41.15 24.47 12.92
CA ASN A 834 -41.08 23.73 14.17
C ASN A 834 -41.26 22.25 13.83
N LEU A 835 -40.22 21.45 14.05
CA LEU A 835 -40.24 20.01 13.75
C LEU A 835 -40.46 19.24 15.04
N ARG A 836 -41.71 18.78 15.25
CA ARG A 836 -42.07 17.98 16.41
C ARG A 836 -41.91 16.51 16.11
N ILE A 837 -40.95 15.88 16.78
CA ILE A 837 -40.69 14.45 16.68
C ILE A 837 -41.60 13.70 17.64
N SER A 838 -42.27 12.65 17.16
CA SER A 838 -43.10 11.75 17.96
C SER A 838 -42.84 10.30 17.56
N LEU A 839 -43.02 9.38 18.51
CA LEU A 839 -42.91 7.93 18.29
C LEU A 839 -44.23 7.27 18.70
N SER A 840 -44.83 6.50 17.80
CA SER A 840 -46.05 5.73 18.05
C SER A 840 -45.97 4.37 17.37
N GLY A 841 -46.22 3.29 18.11
CA GLY A 841 -46.20 1.93 17.56
C GLY A 841 -44.84 1.50 16.96
N GLY A 842 -43.74 2.10 17.40
CA GLY A 842 -42.39 1.85 16.85
C GLY A 842 -42.03 2.69 15.63
N VAL A 843 -42.94 3.53 15.13
CA VAL A 843 -42.76 4.37 13.94
C VAL A 843 -42.63 5.84 14.35
N PHE A 844 -41.59 6.51 13.85
CA PHE A 844 -41.37 7.93 14.06
C PHE A 844 -42.23 8.77 13.11
N SER A 845 -42.57 9.96 13.57
CA SER A 845 -43.19 10.99 12.74
C SER A 845 -42.62 12.35 13.07
N VAL A 846 -42.53 13.21 12.06
CA VAL A 846 -42.22 14.63 12.18
C VAL A 846 -43.48 15.38 11.79
N ASN A 847 -44.02 16.18 12.72
CA ASN A 847 -45.28 16.91 12.53
C ASN A 847 -46.46 16.02 12.07
N ASN A 848 -46.54 14.80 12.62
CA ASN A 848 -47.53 13.74 12.33
C ASN A 848 -47.38 13.03 10.98
N PHE A 849 -46.31 13.27 10.22
CA PHE A 849 -46.01 12.53 9.00
C PHE A 849 -44.80 11.62 9.21
N THR A 850 -44.89 10.41 8.68
CA THR A 850 -43.80 9.43 8.69
C THR A 850 -43.12 9.45 7.34
N PHE A 851 -41.80 9.56 7.35
CA PHE A 851 -41.03 9.44 6.12
C PHE A 851 -40.89 7.97 5.73
N HIS A 852 -41.39 7.63 4.55
CA HIS A 852 -41.12 6.36 3.89
C HIS A 852 -40.46 6.68 2.55
N PRO A 853 -39.23 6.19 2.28
CA PRO A 853 -38.57 6.44 1.01
C PRO A 853 -39.49 6.11 -0.16
N PRO A 854 -39.75 7.05 -1.09
CA PRO A 854 -40.57 6.80 -2.26
C PRO A 854 -39.80 5.91 -3.24
N THR A 855 -40.51 5.13 -4.05
CA THR A 855 -39.89 4.29 -5.09
C THR A 855 -39.22 5.12 -6.20
N LEU A 856 -39.77 6.30 -6.50
CA LEU A 856 -39.17 7.27 -7.39
C LEU A 856 -38.48 8.37 -6.55
N PRO A 857 -37.18 8.62 -6.72
CA PRO A 857 -36.46 9.62 -5.93
C PRO A 857 -37.09 11.02 -6.02
N VAL A 858 -37.09 11.77 -4.92
CA VAL A 858 -37.62 13.15 -4.88
C VAL A 858 -37.00 14.02 -5.97
N LEU A 859 -35.68 13.91 -6.21
CA LEU A 859 -34.97 14.61 -7.27
C LEU A 859 -35.59 14.33 -8.64
N LEU A 860 -35.79 13.06 -8.96
CA LEU A 860 -36.39 12.63 -10.23
C LEU A 860 -37.87 13.03 -10.34
N GLN A 861 -38.62 13.10 -9.23
CA GLN A 861 -39.98 13.65 -9.24
C GLN A 861 -39.98 15.14 -9.64
N ILE A 862 -39.07 15.94 -9.07
CA ILE A 862 -38.95 17.38 -9.38
C ILE A 862 -38.53 17.58 -10.84
N MET A 863 -37.52 16.84 -11.32
CA MET A 863 -37.05 16.90 -12.71
C MET A 863 -38.14 16.50 -13.72
N ASN A 864 -39.03 15.58 -13.35
CA ASN A 864 -40.20 15.22 -14.16
C ASN A 864 -41.37 16.23 -14.07
N GLY A 865 -41.16 17.37 -13.40
CA GLY A 865 -42.13 18.46 -13.32
C GLY A 865 -43.24 18.24 -12.29
N ALA A 866 -43.04 17.36 -11.30
CA ALA A 866 -44.00 17.21 -10.20
C ALA A 866 -44.09 18.52 -9.39
N PRO A 867 -45.28 19.11 -9.20
CA PRO A 867 -45.44 20.24 -8.30
C PRO A 867 -45.19 19.83 -6.85
N ALA A 868 -44.77 20.79 -6.02
CA ALA A 868 -44.44 20.57 -4.61
C ALA A 868 -45.51 19.80 -3.82
N THR A 869 -46.80 20.08 -4.10
CA THR A 869 -47.94 19.42 -3.43
C THR A 869 -48.09 17.93 -3.74
N SER A 870 -47.42 17.44 -4.79
CA SER A 870 -47.46 16.03 -5.21
C SER A 870 -46.18 15.26 -4.90
N LEU A 871 -45.16 15.92 -4.34
CA LEU A 871 -43.91 15.27 -3.97
C LEU A 871 -44.17 14.25 -2.87
N LEU A 872 -43.59 13.06 -3.05
CA LEU A 872 -43.67 11.96 -2.11
C LEU A 872 -42.39 11.85 -1.27
N PRO A 873 -42.47 11.42 -0.01
CA PRO A 873 -43.71 11.06 0.70
C PRO A 873 -44.48 12.30 1.18
N ALA A 874 -45.80 12.27 1.00
CA ALA A 874 -46.66 13.42 1.27
C ALA A 874 -46.57 13.87 2.74
N GLY A 875 -46.36 15.17 2.96
CA GLY A 875 -46.25 15.77 4.30
C GLY A 875 -44.86 15.71 4.94
N SER A 876 -43.92 14.98 4.34
CA SER A 876 -42.51 14.97 4.78
C SER A 876 -41.57 15.74 3.84
N VAL A 877 -42.05 16.22 2.69
CA VAL A 877 -41.30 17.08 1.77
C VAL A 877 -41.77 18.52 1.92
N TYR A 878 -40.85 19.44 2.20
CA TYR A 878 -41.08 20.86 2.42
C TYR A 878 -40.46 21.66 1.28
N GLU A 879 -41.28 22.36 0.49
CA GLU A 879 -40.77 23.30 -0.51
C GLU A 879 -40.18 24.52 0.17
N LEU A 880 -38.94 24.86 -0.17
CA LEU A 880 -38.27 26.05 0.32
C LEU A 880 -37.83 26.95 -0.85
N PRO A 881 -38.16 28.27 -0.80
CA PRO A 881 -37.75 29.21 -1.83
C PRO A 881 -36.23 29.46 -1.81
N PRO A 882 -35.60 29.81 -2.95
CA PRO A 882 -34.16 30.11 -3.01
C PRO A 882 -33.80 31.39 -2.23
N ASN A 883 -32.55 31.43 -1.73
CA ASN A 883 -31.91 32.58 -1.09
C ASN A 883 -32.67 33.15 0.11
N LYS A 884 -33.26 32.28 0.94
CA LYS A 884 -33.99 32.63 2.17
C LYS A 884 -33.30 32.09 3.40
N VAL A 885 -33.44 32.83 4.50
CA VAL A 885 -33.03 32.37 5.82
C VAL A 885 -34.09 31.42 6.36
N ILE A 886 -33.69 30.22 6.73
CA ILE A 886 -34.55 29.22 7.35
C ILE A 886 -34.18 29.11 8.82
N GLU A 887 -35.17 29.11 9.71
CA GLU A 887 -34.99 28.76 11.12
C GLU A 887 -35.79 27.49 11.42
N ILE A 888 -35.13 26.51 12.03
CA ILE A 888 -35.75 25.26 12.46
C ILE A 888 -35.63 25.15 13.98
N SER A 889 -36.76 25.09 14.68
CA SER A 889 -36.84 24.77 16.10
C SER A 889 -37.22 23.29 16.29
N MET A 890 -36.45 22.59 17.11
CA MET A 890 -36.58 21.16 17.40
C MET A 890 -36.64 20.92 18.91
N PRO A 891 -37.83 20.69 19.48
CA PRO A 891 -37.97 20.30 20.88
C PRO A 891 -37.31 18.95 21.18
N GLY A 892 -36.52 18.90 22.24
CA GLY A 892 -35.85 17.68 22.70
C GLY A 892 -36.74 16.77 23.56
N GLY A 893 -36.23 15.58 23.88
CA GLY A 893 -36.86 14.65 24.83
C GLY A 893 -37.97 13.76 24.27
N SER A 894 -38.13 13.68 22.95
CA SER A 894 -38.95 12.63 22.34
C SER A 894 -38.36 11.24 22.64
N PRO A 895 -39.18 10.17 22.66
CA PRO A 895 -38.68 8.81 22.88
C PRO A 895 -37.50 8.46 21.97
N GLY A 896 -36.50 7.76 22.52
CA GLY A 896 -35.23 7.49 21.82
C GLY A 896 -34.21 8.64 21.88
N SER A 897 -34.54 9.79 22.49
CA SER A 897 -33.58 10.91 22.67
C SER A 897 -32.36 10.49 23.50
N PRO A 898 -31.21 11.18 23.37
CA PRO A 898 -30.93 12.30 22.46
C PRO A 898 -30.88 11.89 20.98
N HIS A 899 -31.43 12.72 20.08
CA HIS A 899 -31.39 12.49 18.63
C HIS A 899 -30.31 13.39 17.98
N PRO A 900 -29.26 12.83 17.36
CA PRO A 900 -28.39 13.57 16.45
C PRO A 900 -29.10 13.76 15.10
N ILE A 901 -29.35 15.01 14.71
CA ILE A 901 -30.03 15.36 13.47
C ILE A 901 -29.01 15.92 12.49
N HIS A 902 -28.93 15.32 11.31
CA HIS A 902 -28.11 15.76 10.19
C HIS A 902 -28.97 16.39 9.11
N LEU A 903 -28.45 17.42 8.46
CA LEU A 903 -29.01 18.02 7.25
C LEU A 903 -27.96 17.91 6.13
N HIS A 904 -28.32 17.24 5.05
CA HIS A 904 -27.49 17.12 3.86
C HIS A 904 -27.32 18.47 3.17
N GLY A 905 -26.25 18.64 2.39
CA GLY A 905 -26.03 19.81 1.53
C GLY A 905 -25.69 21.12 2.26
N HIS A 906 -25.71 21.13 3.60
CA HIS A 906 -25.60 22.35 4.39
C HIS A 906 -24.66 22.22 5.59
N THR A 907 -24.02 23.33 5.93
CA THR A 907 -23.57 23.60 7.30
C THR A 907 -24.47 24.71 7.86
N PHE A 908 -24.99 24.52 9.07
CA PHE A 908 -25.94 25.44 9.70
C PHE A 908 -25.41 26.04 11.01
N ASP A 909 -25.92 27.22 11.34
CA ASP A 909 -25.68 27.94 12.59
C ASP A 909 -26.56 27.37 13.72
N VAL A 910 -25.98 26.84 14.78
CA VAL A 910 -26.71 26.36 15.96
C VAL A 910 -26.97 27.52 16.92
N VAL A 911 -27.97 28.33 16.62
CA VAL A 911 -28.31 29.54 17.39
C VAL A 911 -28.80 29.23 18.80
N ARG A 912 -29.25 28.00 19.08
CA ARG A 912 -29.51 27.51 20.44
C ARG A 912 -29.16 26.03 20.54
N VAL A 913 -28.13 25.71 21.33
CA VAL A 913 -27.64 24.34 21.56
C VAL A 913 -28.45 23.60 22.64
N ALA A 914 -28.37 22.27 22.65
CA ALA A 914 -28.91 21.46 23.74
C ALA A 914 -28.21 21.80 25.07
N GLY A 915 -28.94 21.72 26.19
CA GLY A 915 -28.45 22.12 27.51
C GLY A 915 -28.40 23.63 27.75
N SER A 916 -28.81 24.46 26.78
CA SER A 916 -28.85 25.92 26.91
C SER A 916 -30.25 26.50 26.63
N SER A 917 -30.64 27.50 27.43
CA SER A 917 -31.81 28.35 27.17
C SER A 917 -31.48 29.63 26.41
N GLN A 918 -30.19 29.94 26.25
CA GLN A 918 -29.72 31.18 25.66
C GLN A 918 -29.50 31.01 24.16
N TYR A 919 -29.91 32.02 23.39
CA TYR A 919 -29.61 32.11 21.98
C TYR A 919 -28.28 32.82 21.74
N ASN A 920 -27.50 32.34 20.78
CA ASN A 920 -26.30 32.98 20.26
C ASN A 920 -26.47 33.24 18.76
N TYR A 921 -26.80 34.48 18.39
CA TYR A 921 -26.86 34.89 16.98
C TYR A 921 -25.56 35.55 16.50
N ASN A 922 -24.64 35.87 17.41
CA ASN A 922 -23.47 36.68 17.10
C ASN A 922 -22.34 35.85 16.50
N ASN A 923 -22.09 34.66 17.07
CA ASN A 923 -21.09 33.72 16.56
C ASN A 923 -21.41 32.30 17.09
N PRO A 924 -22.54 31.69 16.69
CA PRO A 924 -22.89 30.34 17.13
C PRO A 924 -21.93 29.27 16.55
N PRO A 925 -21.86 28.09 17.18
CA PRO A 925 -21.26 26.92 16.55
C PRO A 925 -21.91 26.65 15.19
N LYS A 926 -21.10 26.26 14.20
CA LYS A 926 -21.54 25.86 12.87
C LYS A 926 -21.21 24.40 12.62
N ARG A 927 -22.19 23.62 12.15
CA ARG A 927 -22.05 22.17 11.91
C ARG A 927 -23.13 21.64 10.98
N ASP A 928 -23.02 20.38 10.57
CA ASP A 928 -24.00 19.68 9.74
C ASP A 928 -24.78 18.60 10.54
N VAL A 929 -24.33 18.21 11.75
CA VAL A 929 -25.02 17.31 12.68
C VAL A 929 -25.15 17.91 14.07
N VAL A 930 -26.39 18.04 14.59
CA VAL A 930 -26.65 18.59 15.92
C VAL A 930 -27.49 17.65 16.78
N ASN A 931 -27.11 17.49 18.04
CA ASN A 931 -27.95 16.80 19.01
C ASN A 931 -29.07 17.71 19.51
N ILE A 932 -30.33 17.26 19.45
CA ILE A 932 -31.49 18.05 19.92
C ILE A 932 -31.75 17.95 21.43
N GLY A 933 -30.99 17.12 22.16
CA GLY A 933 -31.03 17.06 23.62
C GLY A 933 -32.17 16.24 24.21
N GLY A 934 -32.36 16.39 25.52
CA GLY A 934 -33.33 15.66 26.32
C GLY A 934 -34.60 16.46 26.61
N ALA A 935 -35.41 15.97 27.55
CA ALA A 935 -36.63 16.66 27.95
C ALA A 935 -36.33 18.05 28.51
N GLY A 936 -36.96 19.08 27.95
CA GLY A 936 -36.75 20.49 28.32
C GLY A 936 -35.79 21.25 27.42
N ASP A 937 -35.01 20.54 26.58
CA ASP A 937 -34.22 21.17 25.53
C ASP A 937 -35.09 21.63 24.36
N ASN A 938 -34.60 22.64 23.64
CA ASN A 938 -35.13 23.04 22.36
C ASN A 938 -33.98 23.62 21.55
N VAL A 939 -33.50 22.84 20.58
CA VAL A 939 -32.41 23.23 19.70
C VAL A 939 -32.98 24.05 18.55
N THR A 940 -32.25 25.08 18.15
CA THR A 940 -32.65 25.94 17.04
C THR A 940 -31.46 26.17 16.14
N ILE A 941 -31.66 25.94 14.84
CA ILE A 941 -30.64 26.11 13.81
C ILE A 941 -31.08 27.11 12.75
N ARG A 942 -30.12 27.73 12.06
CA ARG A 942 -30.36 28.55 10.88
C ARG A 942 -29.43 28.21 9.72
N PHE A 943 -29.95 28.27 8.52
CA PHE A 943 -29.19 28.15 7.28
C PHE A 943 -29.83 28.97 6.16
N MET A 944 -29.14 29.08 5.03
CA MET A 944 -29.60 29.77 3.83
C MET A 944 -29.98 28.74 2.77
N THR A 945 -31.04 28.98 2.01
CA THR A 945 -31.39 28.15 0.84
C THR A 945 -30.60 28.57 -0.40
N ASP A 946 -29.27 28.54 -0.30
CA ASP A 946 -28.34 28.91 -1.36
C ASP A 946 -27.76 27.71 -2.13
N ASN A 947 -28.25 26.51 -1.82
CA ASN A 947 -27.86 25.27 -2.47
C ASN A 947 -29.11 24.53 -3.00
N ALA A 948 -29.35 24.58 -4.31
CA ALA A 948 -30.56 23.98 -4.89
C ALA A 948 -30.54 22.45 -4.80
N GLY A 949 -31.60 21.84 -4.28
CA GLY A 949 -31.72 20.39 -4.19
C GLY A 949 -32.77 19.88 -3.21
N PRO A 950 -33.15 18.60 -3.32
CA PRO A 950 -33.92 17.92 -2.29
C PRO A 950 -32.98 17.43 -1.18
N TRP A 951 -32.76 18.26 -0.16
CA TRP A 951 -31.86 17.94 0.96
C TRP A 951 -32.60 17.22 2.07
N ILE A 952 -32.19 15.99 2.34
CA ILE A 952 -32.77 15.20 3.43
C ILE A 952 -32.21 15.66 4.78
N MET A 953 -33.10 15.79 5.76
CA MET A 953 -32.78 15.95 7.17
C MET A 953 -33.25 14.70 7.92
N HIS A 954 -32.36 14.05 8.68
CA HIS A 954 -32.71 12.81 9.38
C HIS A 954 -31.90 12.59 10.66
N CYS A 955 -32.35 11.63 11.47
CA CYS A 955 -31.59 11.19 12.64
C CYS A 955 -30.42 10.30 12.23
N HIS A 956 -29.25 10.47 12.85
CA HIS A 956 -28.09 9.58 12.67
C HIS A 956 -28.08 8.37 13.62
N ILE A 957 -29.16 8.18 14.38
CA ILE A 957 -29.49 6.84 14.87
C ILE A 957 -30.22 6.15 13.72
N ASP A 958 -29.52 5.27 13.02
CA ASP A 958 -29.97 4.73 11.73
C ASP A 958 -31.29 3.95 11.87
N TRP A 959 -31.45 3.23 12.98
CA TRP A 959 -32.72 2.60 13.35
C TRP A 959 -33.89 3.57 13.53
N HIS A 960 -33.63 4.82 13.93
CA HIS A 960 -34.68 5.85 14.00
C HIS A 960 -34.99 6.43 12.61
N PHE A 961 -33.95 6.60 11.78
CA PHE A 961 -34.11 7.00 10.38
C PHE A 961 -34.97 5.98 9.61
N GLU A 962 -34.62 4.69 9.65
CA GLU A 962 -35.38 3.60 9.02
C GLU A 962 -36.84 3.57 9.51
N ASN A 963 -37.07 3.84 10.80
CA ASN A 963 -38.41 3.91 11.37
C ASN A 963 -39.15 5.23 11.09
N GLY A 964 -38.61 6.10 10.22
CA GLY A 964 -39.31 7.25 9.64
C GLY A 964 -38.96 8.62 10.22
N LEU A 965 -37.89 8.75 10.99
CA LEU A 965 -37.43 10.04 11.55
C LEU A 965 -36.62 10.82 10.48
N SER A 966 -37.34 11.37 9.50
CA SER A 966 -36.75 12.20 8.45
C SER A 966 -37.76 13.17 7.82
N VAL A 967 -37.24 14.23 7.19
CA VAL A 967 -37.95 15.14 6.28
C VAL A 967 -37.02 15.50 5.11
N VAL A 968 -37.57 16.01 4.01
CA VAL A 968 -36.79 16.53 2.87
C VAL A 968 -37.13 17.99 2.65
N PHE A 969 -36.12 18.83 2.47
CA PHE A 969 -36.26 20.22 2.05
C PHE A 969 -36.00 20.31 0.55
N ALA A 970 -37.05 20.53 -0.24
CA ALA A 970 -36.96 20.75 -1.67
C ALA A 970 -36.64 22.23 -1.93
N GLU A 971 -35.36 22.55 -1.95
CA GLU A 971 -34.84 23.91 -2.13
C GLU A 971 -34.72 24.26 -3.61
N ASP A 972 -35.28 25.39 -4.00
CA ASP A 972 -35.21 25.93 -5.36
C ASP A 972 -35.55 24.91 -6.46
N MET A 973 -36.77 24.38 -6.39
CA MET A 973 -37.28 23.38 -7.34
C MET A 973 -37.16 23.83 -8.81
N ALA A 974 -37.18 25.13 -9.09
CA ALA A 974 -37.03 25.66 -10.44
C ALA A 974 -35.64 25.39 -11.01
N THR A 975 -34.58 25.61 -10.22
CA THR A 975 -33.20 25.26 -10.60
C THR A 975 -33.02 23.75 -10.69
N VAL A 976 -33.55 23.00 -9.71
CA VAL A 976 -33.48 21.53 -9.69
C VAL A 976 -34.13 20.91 -10.93
N ALA A 977 -35.26 21.43 -11.39
CA ALA A 977 -35.95 20.95 -12.59
C ALA A 977 -35.13 21.11 -13.89
N THR A 978 -34.06 21.91 -13.87
CA THR A 978 -33.15 22.14 -15.01
C THR A 978 -31.79 21.47 -14.85
N MET A 979 -31.60 20.68 -13.79
CA MET A 979 -30.37 19.93 -13.59
C MET A 979 -30.20 18.83 -14.65
N ASP A 980 -28.95 18.54 -14.97
CA ASP A 980 -28.54 17.57 -15.98
C ASP A 980 -27.54 16.57 -15.35
N PRO A 981 -28.04 15.56 -14.60
CA PRO A 981 -27.21 14.47 -14.10
C PRO A 981 -26.57 13.68 -15.25
N PRO A 982 -25.49 12.92 -15.01
CA PRO A 982 -24.90 12.10 -16.04
C PRO A 982 -25.82 10.94 -16.44
N ALA A 983 -25.71 10.47 -17.69
CA ALA A 983 -26.62 9.48 -18.26
C ALA A 983 -26.73 8.18 -17.42
N HIS A 984 -25.66 7.74 -16.78
CA HIS A 984 -25.67 6.53 -15.95
C HIS A 984 -26.49 6.69 -14.64
N TRP A 985 -26.84 7.92 -14.24
CA TRP A 985 -27.80 8.17 -13.16
C TRP A 985 -29.23 7.83 -13.56
N ASP A 986 -29.62 8.15 -14.81
CA ASP A 986 -30.95 7.82 -15.35
C ASP A 986 -31.19 6.31 -15.43
N ASP A 987 -30.11 5.52 -15.56
CA ASP A 987 -30.16 4.06 -15.64
C ASP A 987 -30.42 3.38 -14.28
N LEU A 988 -30.19 4.06 -13.15
CA LEU A 988 -30.32 3.46 -11.81
C LEU A 988 -31.75 2.97 -11.53
N CYS A 989 -32.76 3.80 -11.80
CA CYS A 989 -34.15 3.46 -11.47
C CYS A 989 -34.73 2.35 -12.36
N PRO A 990 -34.55 2.36 -13.70
CA PRO A 990 -34.92 1.23 -14.55
C PRO A 990 -34.22 -0.07 -14.15
N THR A 991 -32.92 0.00 -13.82
CA THR A 991 -32.13 -1.17 -13.42
C THR A 991 -32.62 -1.75 -12.10
N TYR A 992 -32.85 -0.92 -11.08
CA TYR A 992 -33.42 -1.34 -9.81
C TYR A 992 -34.84 -1.92 -9.97
N ALA A 993 -35.69 -1.29 -10.79
CA ALA A 993 -37.04 -1.80 -11.06
C ALA A 993 -37.01 -3.18 -11.75
N ALA A 994 -36.02 -3.43 -12.62
CA ALA A 994 -35.82 -4.73 -13.26
C ALA A 994 -35.30 -5.81 -12.31
N PHE A 995 -34.47 -5.43 -11.32
CA PHE A 995 -33.97 -6.33 -10.29
C PHE A 995 -35.08 -6.81 -9.34
N GLY A 996 -36.03 -5.92 -9.02
CA GLY A 996 -37.18 -6.20 -8.16
C GLY A 996 -36.89 -5.96 -6.67
N PRO A 997 -37.93 -6.03 -5.82
CA PRO A 997 -37.80 -5.74 -4.40
C PRO A 997 -36.94 -6.78 -3.67
N GLU A 998 -35.96 -6.31 -2.90
CA GLU A 998 -35.27 -7.12 -1.90
C GLU A 998 -36.13 -7.22 -0.65
N PHE A 999 -36.77 -8.36 -0.42
CA PHE A 999 -37.37 -8.65 0.88
C PHE A 999 -36.38 -9.43 1.73
N PRO A 1000 -36.19 -9.10 3.02
CA PRO A 1000 -35.82 -10.15 3.96
C PRO A 1000 -37.00 -11.13 4.05
N PRO A 1001 -36.81 -12.46 3.93
CA PRO A 1001 -37.84 -13.40 4.30
C PRO A 1001 -38.22 -13.18 5.77
N ALA A 1002 -39.52 -13.26 6.05
CA ALA A 1002 -40.17 -13.04 7.34
C ALA A 1002 -39.56 -13.80 8.53
#